data_AF-A0A350ILV3-F1
#
_entry.id   AF-A0A350ILV3-F1
#
_cell.length_a   1.000
_cell.length_b   1.000
_cell.length_c   1.000
_cell.angle_alpha   90.00
_cell.angle_beta   90.00
_cell.angle_gamma   90.00
#
_symmetry.space_group_name_H-M   'P 1'
#
loop_
_entity.id
_entity.type
_entity.pdbx_description
1 polymer ?
#
loop_
_entity_poly.entity_id
_entity_poly.type
_entity_poly.pdbx_seq_one_letter_code
_entity_poly.pdbx_strand_id
1 'polypeptide(L)'
;MKRNQKIFLFTFFILLGNAFAQNPDEMQIPPLDSISRHRLELKNPEGTEFWLTFMKNYTSIDSKPAPILLELFITSEQDANVSVEIKALNFQKNIKINGKTVQSIKLDTLAQIVSSEIIEPLMSVHITSDYPISVYGLNRRYQTTDTYIGLPTRVLGTSYRAMTYTMSAPLVPELAIVGTENNTYVTITPTVETYAGHPAKIPFRVTLNKGDVYQVFAKEDLRAGANVDLTGTLITANNPISVFTGHQCAYVPSRQPPITACNHLVEQMPPISSWGKHYFIAKLKNRSFYTWRILANEDSTKVFINSQLVGMLKAGDWFEGNSNENIQIRSDKPVLVAQFSQGFKNGDNIGDPMMILISPTQQFLERYRFATPINGEWNHYVTVVIPTRALNTLMLDKIKAPTYDFEQIGITRYSIGSIQIEYGTHSLEAAMPFGMYSYGFGYGNDSYDAYGNMGGQSFVDYEPANDTIAPGIEFISQDDQLRVIIRDDREFDTGINKITFPENTNLSYAIPKYSGGVPQLEFMITPSTYNSGRAILEITDLAGNKNTQTICYSINSSTGKFEFNTSQGIQKTCEAYESTQIGMFLNLGYFMHSLNFINSGNINSSNFSTARELGEFQDASAAGVSFGVLASHKIINKLYGTAKITLETLKGKFEAPDQSIAHYRDPITNQLVPFQEGRMLELSGLNMNLYLQAEYYFIPMFYGLGGISTYYYLSKSIDYTSKILTPNYLEYTPSQIEEMNARMPKKLNSLSSFNLSGYVGAGFSYPIRYNFKAFLEAYYQDYFFNLIDDGDWGLSKISLLLGIKYYL
;
A
#
# COMPACT_ATOMS: atom_id res chain seq x y z
N MET A 1 56.47 25.75 -31.46
CA MET A 1 55.99 24.57 -30.72
C MET A 1 54.65 24.93 -30.09
N LYS A 2 53.50 24.82 -30.77
CA LYS A 2 52.70 23.60 -31.02
C LYS A 2 52.89 22.49 -29.97
N ARG A 3 51.76 22.16 -29.33
CA ARG A 3 51.29 20.82 -28.92
C ARG A 3 51.32 20.52 -27.40
N ASN A 4 50.11 20.26 -26.87
CA ASN A 4 49.71 19.65 -25.60
C ASN A 4 49.61 20.61 -24.39
N GLN A 5 48.55 21.41 -24.18
CA GLN A 5 47.12 21.12 -24.03
C GLN A 5 46.64 19.68 -24.32
N LYS A 6 46.61 18.87 -23.26
CA LYS A 6 45.61 17.85 -22.88
C LYS A 6 46.26 16.97 -21.82
N ILE A 7 45.51 16.64 -20.77
CA ILE A 7 45.89 15.76 -19.64
C ILE A 7 46.64 16.48 -18.50
N PHE A 8 45.96 17.42 -17.84
CA PHE A 8 46.23 17.73 -16.42
C PHE A 8 44.96 18.07 -15.63
N LEU A 9 43.79 17.69 -16.18
CA LEU A 9 42.47 17.88 -15.54
C LEU A 9 41.58 16.62 -15.72
N PHE A 10 42.20 15.44 -15.68
CA PHE A 10 41.51 14.15 -15.75
C PHE A 10 42.06 13.10 -14.77
N THR A 11 42.90 13.53 -13.82
CA THR A 11 43.58 12.65 -12.84
C THR A 11 43.44 13.23 -11.43
N PHE A 12 42.24 13.76 -11.14
CA PHE A 12 41.75 13.98 -9.77
C PHE A 12 40.28 13.52 -9.65
N PHE A 13 39.83 12.69 -10.59
CA PHE A 13 38.51 12.04 -10.63
C PHE A 13 38.59 10.51 -10.78
N ILE A 14 39.79 9.94 -10.61
CA ILE A 14 40.05 8.50 -10.64
C ILE A 14 41.02 8.17 -9.49
N LEU A 15 40.55 8.33 -8.24
CA LEU A 15 41.08 7.70 -7.01
C LEU A 15 40.32 8.20 -5.77
N LEU A 16 38.99 8.12 -5.82
CA LEU A 16 38.11 7.99 -4.64
C LEU A 16 36.83 7.21 -4.97
N GLY A 17 36.77 6.57 -6.14
CA GLY A 17 35.87 5.45 -6.41
C GLY A 17 36.61 4.14 -6.14
N ASN A 18 36.77 3.80 -4.87
CA ASN A 18 37.09 2.46 -4.36
C ASN A 18 37.09 2.49 -2.81
N ALA A 19 35.93 2.77 -2.24
CA ALA A 19 35.61 2.45 -0.85
C ALA A 19 34.08 2.45 -0.66
N PHE A 20 33.35 1.70 -1.49
CA PHE A 20 32.03 1.15 -1.17
C PHE A 20 31.81 -0.06 -2.09
N ALA A 21 32.63 -1.09 -1.84
CA ALA A 21 32.30 -2.44 -2.28
C ALA A 21 31.15 -2.93 -1.41
N GLN A 22 30.13 -3.47 -2.07
CA GLN A 22 29.31 -4.57 -1.59
C GLN A 22 28.86 -4.49 -0.13
N ASN A 23 27.70 -3.89 0.10
CA ASN A 23 26.72 -4.52 0.99
C ASN A 23 25.34 -4.37 0.32
N PRO A 24 24.76 -5.43 -0.23
CA PRO A 24 23.32 -5.48 -0.30
C PRO A 24 22.89 -5.68 1.17
N ASP A 25 22.52 -4.59 1.84
CA ASP A 25 21.55 -4.74 2.91
C ASP A 25 20.25 -5.14 2.20
N GLU A 26 20.16 -6.43 1.91
CA GLU A 26 18.91 -7.14 2.03
C GLU A 26 18.26 -6.57 3.28
N MET A 27 17.10 -5.95 3.08
CA MET A 27 16.12 -5.90 4.13
C MET A 27 15.78 -7.37 4.43
N GLN A 28 16.65 -8.02 5.19
CA GLN A 28 16.32 -9.23 5.92
C GLN A 28 15.17 -8.78 6.79
N ILE A 29 13.96 -9.05 6.29
CA ILE A 29 12.85 -9.41 7.15
C ILE A 29 13.51 -10.31 8.19
N PRO A 30 13.53 -9.92 9.48
CA PRO A 30 14.09 -10.82 10.48
C PRO A 30 13.42 -12.16 10.19
N PRO A 31 14.16 -13.28 10.11
CA PRO A 31 13.47 -14.55 10.21
C PRO A 31 12.58 -14.38 11.43
N LEU A 32 11.29 -14.75 11.31
CA LEU A 32 10.41 -14.80 12.46
C LEU A 32 11.11 -15.72 13.45
N ASP A 33 12.00 -15.17 14.25
CA ASP A 33 12.72 -15.89 15.26
C ASP A 33 11.71 -15.93 16.37
N SER A 34 10.89 -16.97 16.26
CA SER A 34 10.49 -17.78 17.37
C SER A 34 10.44 -16.98 18.66
N ILE A 35 9.48 -16.04 18.75
CA ILE A 35 8.74 -15.90 20.01
C ILE A 35 8.48 -17.32 20.40
N SER A 36 9.04 -17.73 21.54
CA SER A 36 9.05 -19.09 22.05
C SER A 36 7.63 -19.65 21.96
N ARG A 37 7.28 -20.20 20.79
CA ARG A 37 6.08 -20.97 20.58
C ARG A 37 6.41 -22.16 21.45
N HIS A 38 5.83 -22.19 22.64
CA HIS A 38 5.45 -23.47 23.25
C HIS A 38 5.03 -24.34 22.08
N ARG A 39 5.76 -25.43 21.87
CA ARG A 39 5.74 -26.24 20.65
C ARG A 39 4.29 -26.55 20.29
N LEU A 40 3.64 -25.67 19.52
CA LEU A 40 2.23 -25.78 19.16
C LEU A 40 2.19 -26.98 18.25
N GLU A 41 1.60 -28.07 18.74
CA GLU A 41 1.36 -29.23 17.89
C GLU A 41 0.51 -28.75 16.72
N LEU A 42 1.08 -28.83 15.51
CA LEU A 42 0.43 -28.37 14.31
C LEU A 42 -0.74 -29.31 14.02
N LYS A 43 -1.92 -28.91 14.49
CA LYS A 43 -3.20 -29.49 14.13
C LYS A 43 -3.49 -29.06 12.68
N ASN A 44 -4.12 -29.95 11.90
CA ASN A 44 -4.59 -29.68 10.54
C ASN A 44 -5.60 -30.81 10.20
N PRO A 45 -6.35 -30.75 9.08
CA PRO A 45 -7.36 -31.76 8.77
C PRO A 45 -6.77 -33.10 8.30
N GLU A 46 -5.46 -33.18 8.08
CA GLU A 46 -4.77 -34.42 7.72
C GLU A 46 -4.41 -35.20 8.99
N GLY A 47 -4.58 -36.52 8.98
CA GLY A 47 -4.22 -37.35 10.12
C GLY A 47 -4.25 -38.83 9.82
N THR A 48 -3.94 -39.65 10.82
CA THR A 48 -3.81 -41.11 10.68
C THR A 48 -4.94 -41.89 11.35
N GLU A 49 -5.83 -41.23 12.10
CA GLU A 49 -6.96 -41.88 12.77
C GLU A 49 -8.18 -40.95 12.80
N PHE A 50 -9.35 -41.45 12.39
CA PHE A 50 -10.62 -40.69 12.36
C PHE A 50 -11.77 -41.51 12.96
N TRP A 51 -12.67 -40.81 13.64
CA TRP A 51 -13.92 -41.34 14.20
C TRP A 51 -15.10 -40.55 13.64
N LEU A 52 -15.76 -41.13 12.63
CA LEU A 52 -16.79 -40.47 11.84
C LEU A 52 -18.15 -41.17 11.96
N THR A 53 -19.22 -40.50 11.51
CA THR A 53 -20.56 -41.07 11.44
C THR A 53 -21.39 -40.41 10.34
N PHE A 54 -22.56 -40.98 10.03
CA PHE A 54 -23.50 -40.46 9.04
C PHE A 54 -24.87 -40.29 9.69
N MET A 55 -25.30 -39.04 9.85
CA MET A 55 -26.58 -38.70 10.48
C MET A 55 -27.78 -39.03 9.58
N LYS A 56 -28.98 -38.87 10.13
CA LYS A 56 -30.23 -39.20 9.45
C LYS A 56 -30.58 -38.19 8.35
N ASN A 57 -30.26 -38.53 7.12
CA ASN A 57 -30.68 -37.79 5.94
C ASN A 57 -32.15 -38.12 5.57
N TYR A 58 -33.02 -37.13 5.73
CA TYR A 58 -34.46 -37.15 5.45
C TYR A 58 -35.28 -38.06 6.39
N THR A 59 -36.26 -38.79 5.84
CA THR A 59 -37.16 -39.68 6.59
C THR A 59 -36.76 -41.15 6.40
N SER A 60 -37.20 -41.99 7.32
CA SER A 60 -36.95 -43.45 7.30
C SER A 60 -37.92 -44.22 6.40
N ILE A 61 -38.90 -43.56 5.79
CA ILE A 61 -39.82 -44.18 4.83
C ILE A 61 -39.24 -43.97 3.44
N ASP A 62 -38.95 -45.06 2.74
CA ASP A 62 -38.30 -45.07 1.43
C ASP A 62 -39.26 -44.64 0.30
N SER A 63 -39.80 -43.42 0.41
CA SER A 63 -40.65 -42.80 -0.61
C SER A 63 -39.86 -42.16 -1.75
N LYS A 64 -38.53 -42.24 -1.70
CA LYS A 64 -37.61 -41.65 -2.66
C LYS A 64 -37.12 -42.74 -3.64
N PRO A 65 -36.90 -42.41 -4.92
CA PRO A 65 -36.64 -43.39 -5.99
C PRO A 65 -35.30 -44.13 -5.91
N ALA A 66 -34.37 -43.71 -5.02
CA ALA A 66 -33.07 -44.35 -4.84
C ALA A 66 -32.71 -44.48 -3.35
N PRO A 67 -32.03 -45.57 -2.96
CA PRO A 67 -31.52 -45.74 -1.60
C PRO A 67 -30.46 -44.68 -1.28
N ILE A 68 -30.20 -44.48 0.01
CA ILE A 68 -29.12 -43.62 0.46
C ILE A 68 -27.75 -44.12 -0.03
N LEU A 69 -26.87 -43.20 -0.37
CA LEU A 69 -25.49 -43.40 -0.76
C LEU A 69 -24.60 -42.72 0.28
N LEU A 70 -23.83 -43.54 0.99
CA LEU A 70 -22.80 -43.10 1.93
C LEU A 70 -21.44 -43.40 1.32
N GLU A 71 -20.61 -42.37 1.16
CA GLU A 71 -19.32 -42.51 0.50
C GLU A 71 -18.25 -41.69 1.21
N LEU A 72 -17.06 -42.27 1.36
CA LEU A 72 -15.87 -41.57 1.85
C LEU A 72 -14.96 -41.25 0.68
N PHE A 73 -14.46 -40.03 0.61
CA PHE A 73 -13.38 -39.63 -0.30
C PHE A 73 -12.11 -39.44 0.50
N ILE A 74 -11.09 -40.24 0.22
CA ILE A 74 -9.84 -40.24 0.98
C ILE A 74 -8.68 -39.88 0.05
N THR A 75 -7.82 -38.97 0.50
CA THR A 75 -6.64 -38.51 -0.25
C THR A 75 -5.42 -38.38 0.63
N SER A 76 -4.23 -38.50 0.04
CA SER A 76 -2.94 -38.45 0.73
C SER A 76 -1.89 -37.79 -0.15
N GLU A 77 -0.89 -37.15 0.46
CA GLU A 77 0.30 -36.67 -0.25
C GLU A 77 1.23 -37.81 -0.67
N GLN A 78 1.26 -38.89 0.13
CA GLN A 78 2.13 -40.04 -0.04
C GLN A 78 1.30 -41.32 -0.27
N ASP A 79 1.94 -42.38 -0.78
CA ASP A 79 1.31 -43.69 -0.81
C ASP A 79 0.95 -44.11 0.62
N ALA A 80 -0.33 -44.39 0.88
CA ALA A 80 -0.85 -44.71 2.21
C ALA A 80 -1.69 -45.99 2.17
N ASN A 81 -1.55 -46.83 3.19
CA ASN A 81 -2.41 -47.97 3.43
C ASN A 81 -3.48 -47.58 4.46
N VAL A 82 -4.74 -47.61 4.03
CA VAL A 82 -5.87 -47.17 4.84
C VAL A 82 -6.79 -48.34 5.15
N SER A 83 -7.18 -48.47 6.41
CA SER A 83 -8.23 -49.38 6.87
C SER A 83 -9.47 -48.56 7.24
N VAL A 84 -10.63 -48.96 6.72
CA VAL A 84 -11.94 -48.41 7.10
C VAL A 84 -12.75 -49.54 7.73
N GLU A 85 -13.23 -49.33 8.95
CA GLU A 85 -13.93 -50.34 9.74
C GLU A 85 -15.26 -49.77 10.31
N ILE A 86 -16.32 -50.58 10.25
CA ILE A 86 -17.56 -50.39 11.02
C ILE A 86 -17.86 -51.72 11.71
N LYS A 87 -17.50 -51.80 12.99
CA LYS A 87 -17.52 -53.05 13.76
C LYS A 87 -18.93 -53.61 13.92
N ALA A 88 -19.92 -52.77 14.18
CA ALA A 88 -21.32 -53.20 14.31
C ALA A 88 -21.85 -53.91 13.04
N LEU A 89 -21.30 -53.58 11.87
CA LEU A 89 -21.72 -54.13 10.58
C LEU A 89 -20.79 -55.26 10.09
N ASN A 90 -19.76 -55.63 10.85
CA ASN A 90 -18.66 -56.49 10.39
C ASN A 90 -18.04 -56.00 9.06
N PHE A 91 -18.04 -54.69 8.84
CA PHE A 91 -17.47 -54.08 7.64
C PHE A 91 -16.01 -53.73 7.89
N GLN A 92 -15.12 -54.23 7.04
CA GLN A 92 -13.72 -53.80 7.02
C GLN A 92 -13.22 -53.76 5.58
N LYS A 93 -12.58 -52.66 5.20
CA LYS A 93 -11.97 -52.49 3.88
C LYS A 93 -10.57 -51.92 4.02
N ASN A 94 -9.58 -52.66 3.52
CA ASN A 94 -8.20 -52.19 3.41
C ASN A 94 -7.95 -51.74 1.98
N ILE A 95 -7.46 -50.52 1.79
CA ILE A 95 -7.15 -49.95 0.49
C ILE A 95 -5.76 -49.33 0.48
N LYS A 96 -5.11 -49.35 -0.68
CA LYS A 96 -3.93 -48.53 -0.94
C LYS A 96 -4.36 -47.26 -1.66
N ILE A 97 -4.03 -46.12 -1.10
CA ILE A 97 -4.20 -44.80 -1.71
C ILE A 97 -2.86 -44.42 -2.30
N ASN A 98 -2.80 -44.27 -3.62
CA ASN A 98 -1.59 -43.75 -4.25
C ASN A 98 -1.45 -42.27 -3.89
N GLY A 99 -0.23 -41.87 -3.56
CA GLY A 99 0.09 -40.48 -3.29
C GLY A 99 -0.43 -39.59 -4.40
N LYS A 100 -1.02 -38.47 -4.00
CA LYS A 100 -1.59 -37.47 -4.88
C LYS A 100 -2.89 -37.83 -5.61
N THR A 101 -3.56 -38.89 -5.21
CA THR A 101 -4.85 -39.31 -5.76
C THR A 101 -5.96 -39.27 -4.71
N VAL A 102 -7.22 -39.34 -5.15
CA VAL A 102 -8.38 -39.57 -4.29
C VAL A 102 -8.92 -40.96 -4.57
N GLN A 103 -9.29 -41.68 -3.51
CA GLN A 103 -10.02 -42.94 -3.58
C GLN A 103 -11.39 -42.77 -2.93
N SER A 104 -12.44 -43.27 -3.60
CA SER A 104 -13.79 -43.28 -3.06
C SER A 104 -14.15 -44.65 -2.48
N ILE A 105 -14.83 -44.66 -1.34
CA ILE A 105 -15.24 -45.88 -0.64
C ILE A 105 -16.73 -45.76 -0.31
N LYS A 106 -17.54 -46.53 -1.02
CA LYS A 106 -18.95 -46.72 -0.68
C LYS A 106 -19.07 -47.56 0.58
N LEU A 107 -19.90 -47.08 1.50
CA LEU A 107 -20.26 -47.77 2.73
C LEU A 107 -21.63 -48.42 2.58
N ASP A 108 -21.93 -49.36 3.48
CA ASP A 108 -23.28 -49.93 3.57
C ASP A 108 -24.27 -48.84 4.02
N THR A 109 -25.47 -48.84 3.44
CA THR A 109 -26.58 -47.96 3.84
C THR A 109 -26.94 -48.08 5.32
N LEU A 110 -26.67 -49.23 5.93
CA LEU A 110 -26.86 -49.47 7.37
C LEU A 110 -25.93 -48.64 8.27
N ALA A 111 -24.89 -48.01 7.70
CA ALA A 111 -24.00 -47.12 8.46
C ALA A 111 -24.65 -45.77 8.82
N GLN A 112 -25.85 -45.48 8.30
CA GLN A 112 -26.63 -44.32 8.71
C GLN A 112 -27.22 -44.53 10.11
N ILE A 113 -27.00 -43.55 10.99
CA ILE A 113 -27.62 -43.52 12.31
C ILE A 113 -29.07 -43.06 12.19
N VAL A 114 -30.01 -43.89 12.61
CA VAL A 114 -31.45 -43.63 12.47
C VAL A 114 -32.15 -43.41 13.80
N SER A 115 -31.56 -43.87 14.90
CA SER A 115 -32.11 -43.70 16.24
C SER A 115 -31.87 -42.29 16.80
N SER A 116 -32.64 -41.92 17.83
CA SER A 116 -32.42 -40.72 18.62
C SER A 116 -32.41 -41.09 20.09
N GLU A 117 -31.40 -40.58 20.79
CA GLU A 117 -31.17 -40.72 22.22
C GLU A 117 -31.09 -42.19 22.67
N ILE A 118 -30.59 -43.02 21.76
CA ILE A 118 -30.22 -44.41 21.96
C ILE A 118 -28.77 -44.55 21.53
N ILE A 119 -27.98 -45.28 22.33
CA ILE A 119 -26.59 -45.57 21.98
C ILE A 119 -26.60 -46.67 20.92
N GLU A 120 -26.01 -46.39 19.76
CA GLU A 120 -25.71 -47.39 18.72
C GLU A 120 -24.26 -47.87 18.91
N PRO A 121 -24.06 -49.05 19.53
CA PRO A 121 -22.73 -49.48 19.94
C PRO A 121 -21.88 -49.85 18.72
N LEU A 122 -20.62 -49.40 18.72
CA LEU A 122 -19.63 -49.73 17.67
C LEU A 122 -20.04 -49.36 16.23
N MET A 123 -20.98 -48.42 16.06
CA MET A 123 -21.53 -48.01 14.76
C MET A 123 -20.70 -46.89 14.09
N SER A 124 -19.71 -46.33 14.78
CA SER A 124 -18.82 -45.34 14.19
C SER A 124 -18.03 -45.90 13.00
N VAL A 125 -17.73 -45.04 12.03
CA VAL A 125 -16.75 -45.30 10.98
C VAL A 125 -15.36 -44.99 11.52
N HIS A 126 -14.57 -46.02 11.78
CA HIS A 126 -13.18 -45.90 12.22
C HIS A 126 -12.24 -46.02 11.04
N ILE A 127 -11.38 -45.02 10.85
CA ILE A 127 -10.41 -45.01 9.74
C ILE A 127 -9.02 -44.91 10.35
N THR A 128 -8.11 -45.80 9.93
CA THR A 128 -6.70 -45.76 10.31
C THR A 128 -5.80 -45.78 9.09
N SER A 129 -4.69 -45.05 9.13
CA SER A 129 -3.72 -44.94 8.05
C SER A 129 -2.28 -44.93 8.57
N ASP A 130 -1.34 -45.44 7.79
CA ASP A 130 0.10 -45.37 8.07
C ASP A 130 0.72 -43.99 7.78
N TYR A 131 0.11 -43.21 6.88
CA TYR A 131 0.47 -41.81 6.58
C TYR A 131 -0.73 -40.86 6.74
N PRO A 132 -0.49 -39.55 7.01
CA PRO A 132 -1.56 -38.57 7.09
C PRO A 132 -2.41 -38.51 5.81
N ILE A 133 -3.72 -38.65 5.98
CA ILE A 133 -4.74 -38.58 4.93
C ILE A 133 -5.75 -37.48 5.26
N SER A 134 -6.46 -36.96 4.26
CA SER A 134 -7.71 -36.20 4.45
C SER A 134 -8.89 -37.08 4.09
N VAL A 135 -9.98 -36.97 4.84
CA VAL A 135 -11.22 -37.73 4.63
C VAL A 135 -12.38 -36.77 4.45
N TYR A 136 -13.25 -37.03 3.48
CA TYR A 136 -14.52 -36.33 3.30
C TYR A 136 -15.66 -37.34 3.32
N GLY A 137 -16.73 -37.04 4.04
CA GLY A 137 -17.95 -37.85 4.04
C GLY A 137 -19.01 -37.25 3.14
N LEU A 138 -19.62 -38.06 2.30
CA LEU A 138 -20.79 -37.72 1.48
C LEU A 138 -22.02 -38.48 2.01
N ASN A 139 -23.07 -37.74 2.35
CA ASN A 139 -24.36 -38.28 2.74
C ASN A 139 -25.41 -37.89 1.71
N ARG A 140 -25.68 -38.78 0.74
CA ARG A 140 -26.55 -38.49 -0.42
C ARG A 140 -27.77 -39.40 -0.46
N ARG A 141 -28.95 -38.84 -0.62
CA ARG A 141 -30.18 -39.54 -1.02
C ARG A 141 -30.82 -38.71 -2.13
N TYR A 142 -31.75 -39.26 -2.91
CA TYR A 142 -32.35 -38.55 -4.05
C TYR A 142 -32.90 -37.16 -3.65
N GLN A 143 -32.28 -36.10 -4.18
CA GLN A 143 -32.56 -34.69 -3.90
C GLN A 143 -32.37 -34.30 -2.42
N THR A 144 -31.36 -34.87 -1.78
CA THR A 144 -30.91 -34.45 -0.45
C THR A 144 -29.49 -34.97 -0.19
N THR A 145 -28.49 -34.10 -0.33
CA THR A 145 -27.07 -34.38 -0.19
C THR A 145 -26.37 -33.34 0.67
N ASP A 146 -25.41 -33.74 1.49
CA ASP A 146 -24.37 -32.79 1.91
C ASP A 146 -23.05 -33.52 2.15
N THR A 147 -21.99 -32.74 2.33
CA THR A 147 -20.64 -33.23 2.59
C THR A 147 -20.06 -32.61 3.84
N TYR A 148 -19.12 -33.30 4.48
CA TYR A 148 -18.31 -32.73 5.55
C TYR A 148 -16.85 -33.15 5.42
N ILE A 149 -15.95 -32.36 6.00
CA ILE A 149 -14.55 -32.77 6.20
C ILE A 149 -14.42 -33.57 7.50
N GLY A 150 -13.77 -34.73 7.41
CA GLY A 150 -13.43 -35.57 8.56
C GLY A 150 -12.27 -34.96 9.34
N LEU A 151 -12.46 -34.69 10.62
CA LEU A 151 -11.41 -34.22 11.53
C LEU A 151 -10.71 -35.41 12.19
N PRO A 152 -9.36 -35.46 12.14
CA PRO A 152 -8.61 -36.54 12.75
C PRO A 152 -8.67 -36.46 14.28
N THR A 153 -8.46 -37.60 14.94
CA THR A 153 -8.55 -37.74 16.41
C THR A 153 -7.70 -36.70 17.16
N ARG A 154 -6.55 -36.33 16.61
CA ARG A 154 -5.64 -35.30 17.16
C ARG A 154 -6.20 -33.86 17.18
N VAL A 155 -7.22 -33.58 16.35
CA VAL A 155 -7.92 -32.30 16.28
C VAL A 155 -9.11 -32.26 17.23
N LEU A 156 -9.66 -33.41 17.59
CA LEU A 156 -10.84 -33.50 18.46
C LEU A 156 -10.52 -32.93 19.84
N GLY A 157 -11.54 -32.34 20.45
CA GLY A 157 -11.49 -31.75 21.78
C GLY A 157 -12.62 -32.30 22.65
N THR A 158 -12.85 -31.61 23.77
CA THR A 158 -13.79 -32.05 24.80
C THR A 158 -14.98 -31.10 24.96
N SER A 159 -15.02 -29.99 24.23
CA SER A 159 -16.06 -28.97 24.37
C SER A 159 -16.48 -28.43 23.01
N TYR A 160 -17.78 -28.51 22.74
CA TYR A 160 -18.41 -28.16 21.46
C TYR A 160 -19.70 -27.38 21.69
N ARG A 161 -20.09 -26.59 20.69
CA ARG A 161 -21.46 -26.12 20.57
C ARG A 161 -22.02 -26.54 19.23
N ALA A 162 -23.30 -26.90 19.22
CA ALA A 162 -23.94 -27.32 18.01
C ALA A 162 -24.26 -26.16 17.07
N MET A 163 -24.13 -26.38 15.77
CA MET A 163 -24.58 -25.47 14.72
C MET A 163 -25.54 -26.24 13.80
N THR A 164 -26.83 -25.98 13.98
CA THR A 164 -27.90 -26.63 13.23
C THR A 164 -28.71 -25.58 12.46
N TYR A 165 -29.89 -25.96 11.98
CA TYR A 165 -30.85 -25.03 11.42
C TYR A 165 -32.24 -25.25 12.02
N THR A 166 -33.15 -24.29 11.89
CA THR A 166 -34.48 -24.42 12.50
C THR A 166 -35.31 -25.49 11.80
N MET A 167 -36.19 -26.13 12.57
CA MET A 167 -37.07 -27.21 12.12
C MET A 167 -37.87 -26.88 10.87
N SER A 168 -38.03 -27.90 10.03
CA SER A 168 -38.82 -27.94 8.80
C SER A 168 -39.83 -29.09 8.87
N ALA A 169 -40.87 -28.94 9.68
CA ALA A 169 -41.75 -30.05 10.07
C ALA A 169 -42.22 -30.92 8.88
N PRO A 170 -42.16 -32.26 9.00
CA PRO A 170 -41.81 -33.04 10.20
C PRO A 170 -40.29 -33.27 10.39
N LEU A 171 -39.44 -32.61 9.61
CA LEU A 171 -37.98 -32.78 9.64
C LEU A 171 -37.37 -31.86 10.69
N VAL A 172 -36.45 -32.39 11.50
CA VAL A 172 -35.91 -31.69 12.68
C VAL A 172 -34.39 -31.51 12.60
N PRO A 173 -33.83 -30.52 13.33
CA PRO A 173 -32.39 -30.45 13.55
C PRO A 173 -31.91 -31.64 14.38
N GLU A 174 -30.67 -32.02 14.12
CA GLU A 174 -30.03 -33.17 14.75
C GLU A 174 -28.55 -32.91 15.03
N LEU A 175 -28.02 -33.68 15.99
CA LEU A 175 -26.60 -33.78 16.27
C LEU A 175 -26.23 -35.23 16.59
N ALA A 176 -25.00 -35.63 16.32
CA ALA A 176 -24.46 -36.94 16.68
C ALA A 176 -23.09 -36.82 17.35
N ILE A 177 -22.83 -37.70 18.31
CA ILE A 177 -21.61 -37.71 19.11
C ILE A 177 -20.99 -39.11 19.03
N VAL A 178 -19.71 -39.19 18.71
CA VAL A 178 -18.93 -40.44 18.66
C VAL A 178 -17.93 -40.48 19.81
N GLY A 179 -17.97 -41.56 20.59
CA GLY A 179 -16.96 -41.84 21.62
C GLY A 179 -15.66 -42.32 20.98
N THR A 180 -14.55 -41.64 21.24
CA THR A 180 -13.22 -42.07 20.74
C THR A 180 -12.47 -42.96 21.73
N GLU A 181 -12.91 -42.94 22.99
CA GLU A 181 -12.35 -43.66 24.12
C GLU A 181 -13.45 -44.31 24.96
N ASN A 182 -13.09 -45.35 25.71
CA ASN A 182 -14.00 -46.01 26.64
C ASN A 182 -14.33 -45.11 27.84
N ASN A 183 -15.49 -45.31 28.45
CA ASN A 183 -15.94 -44.56 29.64
C ASN A 183 -15.90 -43.03 29.43
N THR A 184 -16.35 -42.58 28.26
CA THR A 184 -16.45 -41.15 27.94
C THR A 184 -17.79 -40.60 28.44
N TYR A 185 -17.77 -39.76 29.46
CA TYR A 185 -18.91 -39.09 30.05
C TYR A 185 -19.21 -37.80 29.28
N VAL A 186 -20.27 -37.82 28.49
CA VAL A 186 -20.70 -36.65 27.72
C VAL A 186 -21.87 -35.98 28.43
N THR A 187 -21.75 -34.68 28.67
CA THR A 187 -22.79 -33.83 29.25
C THR A 187 -23.34 -32.91 28.16
N ILE A 188 -24.64 -33.00 27.91
CA ILE A 188 -25.35 -32.28 26.85
C ILE A 188 -26.33 -31.31 27.51
N THR A 189 -26.22 -30.02 27.18
CA THR A 189 -27.16 -28.98 27.62
C THR A 189 -27.92 -28.46 26.40
N PRO A 190 -29.09 -29.02 26.08
CA PRO A 190 -29.81 -28.71 24.84
C PRO A 190 -30.43 -27.32 24.89
N THR A 191 -30.52 -26.64 23.74
CA THR A 191 -31.17 -25.30 23.64
C THR A 191 -32.69 -25.36 23.56
N VAL A 192 -33.22 -26.50 23.12
CA VAL A 192 -34.66 -26.81 22.99
C VAL A 192 -34.94 -28.16 23.64
N GLU A 193 -36.21 -28.52 23.82
CA GLU A 193 -36.56 -29.86 24.30
C GLU A 193 -36.14 -30.91 23.24
N THR A 194 -35.52 -32.01 23.68
CA THR A 194 -35.12 -33.12 22.79
C THR A 194 -36.26 -34.12 22.58
N TYR A 195 -36.13 -34.97 21.57
CA TYR A 195 -37.12 -35.97 21.20
C TYR A 195 -37.51 -36.91 22.37
N ALA A 196 -36.55 -37.32 23.20
CA ALA A 196 -36.77 -38.15 24.39
C ALA A 196 -37.27 -37.36 25.62
N GLY A 197 -37.50 -36.05 25.48
CA GLY A 197 -38.09 -35.21 26.53
C GLY A 197 -37.08 -34.58 27.48
N HIS A 198 -35.80 -34.48 27.12
CA HIS A 198 -34.85 -33.71 27.92
C HIS A 198 -35.15 -32.20 27.76
N PRO A 199 -35.44 -31.46 28.85
CA PRO A 199 -35.83 -30.06 28.74
C PRO A 199 -34.69 -29.14 28.30
N ALA A 200 -35.04 -28.08 27.59
CA ALA A 200 -34.11 -27.00 27.24
C ALA A 200 -33.37 -26.46 28.47
N LYS A 201 -32.07 -26.19 28.30
CA LYS A 201 -31.15 -25.60 29.29
C LYS A 201 -30.92 -26.46 30.54
N ILE A 202 -31.42 -27.70 30.59
CA ILE A 202 -31.15 -28.64 31.66
C ILE A 202 -30.14 -29.68 31.17
N PRO A 203 -28.94 -29.78 31.78
CA PRO A 203 -27.94 -30.74 31.34
C PRO A 203 -28.39 -32.18 31.65
N PHE A 204 -28.11 -33.09 30.72
CA PHE A 204 -28.19 -34.53 30.95
C PHE A 204 -26.88 -35.21 30.52
N ARG A 205 -26.69 -36.46 30.93
CA ARG A 205 -25.45 -37.20 30.71
C ARG A 205 -25.69 -38.52 29.99
N VAL A 206 -24.76 -38.86 29.11
CA VAL A 206 -24.65 -40.16 28.45
C VAL A 206 -23.21 -40.66 28.61
N THR A 207 -23.03 -41.97 28.74
CA THR A 207 -21.70 -42.61 28.79
C THR A 207 -21.49 -43.38 27.51
N LEU A 208 -20.44 -43.05 26.76
CA LEU A 208 -20.08 -43.69 25.50
C LEU A 208 -18.80 -44.49 25.65
N ASN A 209 -18.75 -45.65 24.99
CA ASN A 209 -17.50 -46.37 24.78
C ASN A 209 -16.88 -46.03 23.44
N LYS A 210 -15.66 -46.52 23.21
CA LYS A 210 -14.94 -46.32 21.96
C LYS A 210 -15.73 -46.93 20.80
N GLY A 211 -16.12 -46.08 19.85
CA GLY A 211 -16.89 -46.41 18.66
C GLY A 211 -18.41 -46.37 18.82
N ASP A 212 -18.91 -46.07 20.01
CA ASP A 212 -20.33 -45.85 20.23
C ASP A 212 -20.77 -44.52 19.61
N VAL A 213 -21.97 -44.49 19.03
CA VAL A 213 -22.58 -43.28 18.48
C VAL A 213 -23.87 -42.96 19.23
N TYR A 214 -24.06 -41.68 19.55
CA TYR A 214 -25.27 -41.16 20.20
C TYR A 214 -25.80 -39.95 19.44
N GLN A 215 -26.98 -40.10 18.84
CA GLN A 215 -27.63 -39.06 18.05
C GLN A 215 -28.79 -38.44 18.84
N VAL A 216 -29.04 -37.14 18.67
CA VAL A 216 -30.08 -36.38 19.38
C VAL A 216 -30.88 -35.59 18.37
N PHE A 217 -32.19 -35.74 18.39
CA PHE A 217 -33.14 -34.94 17.62
C PHE A 217 -33.81 -33.89 18.52
N ALA A 218 -34.13 -32.73 17.95
CA ALA A 218 -35.06 -31.82 18.59
C ALA A 218 -36.48 -32.42 18.62
N LYS A 219 -37.24 -32.08 19.66
CA LYS A 219 -38.67 -32.39 19.71
C LYS A 219 -39.43 -31.50 18.74
N GLU A 220 -40.30 -32.11 17.96
CA GLU A 220 -41.20 -31.38 17.07
C GLU A 220 -42.14 -30.47 17.86
N ASP A 221 -42.25 -29.21 17.44
CA ASP A 221 -43.20 -28.24 18.01
C ASP A 221 -43.84 -27.42 16.90
N LEU A 222 -45.10 -27.75 16.60
CA LEU A 222 -45.89 -27.14 15.52
C LEU A 222 -46.56 -25.81 15.91
N ARG A 223 -46.34 -25.32 17.14
CA ARG A 223 -46.91 -24.04 17.56
C ARG A 223 -46.32 -22.90 16.73
N ALA A 224 -47.17 -22.00 16.25
CA ALA A 224 -46.73 -20.83 15.48
C ALA A 224 -45.70 -20.02 16.28
N GLY A 225 -44.52 -19.78 15.69
CA GLY A 225 -43.43 -19.05 16.33
C GLY A 225 -42.55 -19.88 17.28
N ALA A 226 -42.76 -21.20 17.39
CA ALA A 226 -41.83 -22.07 18.07
C ALA A 226 -40.45 -22.02 17.39
N ASN A 227 -39.40 -21.87 18.20
CA ASN A 227 -38.02 -21.92 17.73
C ASN A 227 -37.46 -23.31 18.07
N VAL A 228 -37.48 -24.21 17.09
CA VAL A 228 -36.97 -25.58 17.24
C VAL A 228 -35.63 -25.66 16.52
N ASP A 229 -34.57 -25.26 17.22
CA ASP A 229 -33.20 -25.18 16.71
C ASP A 229 -32.21 -25.60 17.81
N LEU A 230 -31.36 -26.60 17.54
CA LEU A 230 -30.35 -27.10 18.49
C LEU A 230 -29.09 -26.22 18.51
N THR A 231 -29.00 -25.18 17.67
CA THR A 231 -27.85 -24.29 17.62
C THR A 231 -27.59 -23.66 18.98
N GLY A 232 -26.36 -23.78 19.45
CA GLY A 232 -25.92 -23.31 20.77
C GLY A 232 -25.92 -24.38 21.86
N THR A 233 -26.46 -25.58 21.61
CA THR A 233 -26.41 -26.73 22.53
C THR A 233 -24.97 -26.99 22.94
N LEU A 234 -24.69 -26.95 24.24
CA LEU A 234 -23.35 -27.16 24.79
C LEU A 234 -23.12 -28.64 25.04
N ILE A 235 -22.03 -29.17 24.48
CA ILE A 235 -21.61 -30.57 24.64
C ILE A 235 -20.22 -30.56 25.26
N THR A 236 -20.08 -31.19 26.42
CA THR A 236 -18.79 -31.31 27.13
C THR A 236 -18.49 -32.75 27.48
N ALA A 237 -17.22 -33.15 27.47
CA ALA A 237 -16.78 -34.50 27.77
C ALA A 237 -15.49 -34.53 28.59
N ASN A 238 -15.17 -35.67 29.21
CA ASN A 238 -13.89 -35.90 29.87
C ASN A 238 -12.79 -36.38 28.92
N ASN A 239 -13.16 -37.00 27.79
CA ASN A 239 -12.24 -37.46 26.75
C ASN A 239 -12.63 -36.83 25.39
N PRO A 240 -11.71 -36.78 24.41
CA PRO A 240 -12.03 -36.29 23.08
C PRO A 240 -13.23 -37.00 22.44
N ILE A 241 -14.12 -36.23 21.81
CA ILE A 241 -15.29 -36.75 21.12
C ILE A 241 -15.38 -36.18 19.71
N SER A 242 -15.99 -36.92 18.79
CA SER A 242 -16.36 -36.39 17.49
C SER A 242 -17.81 -35.90 17.53
N VAL A 243 -18.08 -34.69 17.06
CA VAL A 243 -19.42 -34.09 17.09
C VAL A 243 -19.83 -33.68 15.69
N PHE A 244 -21.00 -34.15 15.26
CA PHE A 244 -21.62 -33.82 13.97
C PHE A 244 -22.91 -33.08 14.23
N THR A 245 -23.21 -32.06 13.45
CA THR A 245 -24.44 -31.28 13.61
C THR A 245 -25.00 -30.89 12.27
N GLY A 246 -26.31 -30.70 12.24
CA GLY A 246 -26.99 -30.28 11.03
C GLY A 246 -28.49 -30.47 11.12
N HIS A 247 -29.08 -31.00 10.05
CA HIS A 247 -30.53 -31.10 9.93
C HIS A 247 -30.91 -32.22 8.95
N GLN A 248 -32.00 -32.93 9.26
CA GLN A 248 -32.44 -34.08 8.46
C GLN A 248 -32.75 -33.69 7.01
N CYS A 249 -33.49 -32.58 6.82
CA CYS A 249 -33.62 -31.87 5.54
C CYS A 249 -34.17 -30.45 5.80
N ALA A 250 -33.35 -29.41 5.64
CA ALA A 250 -33.65 -28.02 6.01
C ALA A 250 -34.06 -27.16 4.82
N TYR A 251 -35.07 -26.30 5.01
CA TYR A 251 -35.36 -25.18 4.12
C TYR A 251 -34.59 -23.95 4.60
N VAL A 252 -33.65 -23.43 3.80
CA VAL A 252 -32.87 -22.22 4.10
C VAL A 252 -33.16 -21.12 3.06
N PRO A 253 -33.59 -19.90 3.43
CA PRO A 253 -33.98 -19.51 4.78
C PRO A 253 -35.29 -20.20 5.18
N SER A 254 -35.45 -20.45 6.48
CA SER A 254 -36.70 -21.01 7.05
C SER A 254 -37.91 -20.07 6.96
N ARG A 255 -37.65 -18.79 6.68
CA ARG A 255 -38.65 -17.71 6.57
C ARG A 255 -38.70 -17.19 5.14
N GLN A 256 -39.72 -16.38 4.87
CA GLN A 256 -40.00 -15.76 3.57
C GLN A 256 -38.75 -15.27 2.79
N PRO A 257 -38.72 -15.39 1.45
CA PRO A 257 -39.78 -15.94 0.59
C PRO A 257 -39.92 -17.47 0.72
N PRO A 258 -41.07 -18.06 0.35
CA PRO A 258 -41.21 -19.51 0.30
C PRO A 258 -40.21 -20.07 -0.70
N ILE A 259 -39.33 -20.94 -0.23
CA ILE A 259 -38.35 -21.65 -1.06
C ILE A 259 -38.88 -23.05 -1.42
N THR A 260 -38.42 -23.55 -2.56
CA THR A 260 -38.66 -24.93 -2.98
C THR A 260 -37.48 -25.79 -2.56
N ALA A 261 -37.78 -27.02 -2.15
CA ALA A 261 -36.83 -28.06 -1.76
C ALA A 261 -35.99 -27.76 -0.50
N CYS A 262 -35.78 -28.82 0.29
CA CYS A 262 -34.90 -28.83 1.44
C CYS A 262 -33.70 -29.69 1.12
N ASN A 263 -32.63 -29.54 1.89
CA ASN A 263 -31.48 -30.43 1.78
C ASN A 263 -31.02 -30.93 3.15
N HIS A 264 -30.40 -32.10 3.20
CA HIS A 264 -29.62 -32.50 4.37
C HIS A 264 -28.56 -31.44 4.65
N LEU A 265 -28.29 -31.20 5.93
CA LEU A 265 -27.17 -30.37 6.36
C LEU A 265 -26.34 -31.23 7.29
N VAL A 266 -25.01 -31.25 7.10
CA VAL A 266 -24.10 -31.91 8.04
C VAL A 266 -22.72 -31.29 7.98
N GLU A 267 -22.16 -31.01 9.14
CA GLU A 267 -20.74 -30.68 9.30
C GLU A 267 -20.19 -31.37 10.55
N GLN A 268 -18.91 -31.75 10.52
CA GLN A 268 -18.20 -32.16 11.73
C GLN A 268 -17.71 -30.91 12.46
N MET A 269 -18.17 -30.73 13.69
CA MET A 269 -17.89 -29.51 14.43
C MET A 269 -16.42 -29.44 14.87
N PRO A 270 -15.74 -28.31 14.66
CA PRO A 270 -14.48 -28.01 15.31
C PRO A 270 -14.69 -27.76 16.82
N PRO A 271 -13.73 -28.14 17.68
CA PRO A 271 -13.82 -27.85 19.10
C PRO A 271 -13.80 -26.33 19.34
N ILE A 272 -14.44 -25.89 20.43
CA ILE A 272 -14.53 -24.46 20.80
C ILE A 272 -13.15 -23.80 20.87
N SER A 273 -12.11 -24.53 21.27
CA SER A 273 -10.75 -24.01 21.36
C SER A 273 -10.20 -23.55 20.00
N SER A 274 -10.70 -24.06 18.88
CA SER A 274 -10.22 -23.71 17.54
C SER A 274 -11.00 -22.58 16.86
N TRP A 275 -11.98 -22.00 17.55
CA TRP A 275 -12.77 -20.88 17.04
C TRP A 275 -11.93 -19.60 16.96
N GLY A 276 -12.35 -18.64 16.15
CA GLY A 276 -11.60 -17.41 15.90
C GLY A 276 -12.48 -16.17 15.88
N LYS A 277 -11.90 -15.04 15.50
CA LYS A 277 -12.54 -13.72 15.62
C LYS A 277 -12.84 -13.04 14.30
N HIS A 278 -12.24 -13.49 13.21
CA HIS A 278 -12.24 -12.78 11.94
C HIS A 278 -12.49 -13.72 10.77
N TYR A 279 -13.53 -13.41 9.98
CA TYR A 279 -14.06 -14.29 8.94
C TYR A 279 -14.44 -13.49 7.70
N PHE A 280 -14.41 -14.16 6.56
CA PHE A 280 -14.90 -13.64 5.30
C PHE A 280 -15.83 -14.66 4.66
N ILE A 281 -16.97 -14.20 4.17
CA ILE A 281 -17.94 -15.05 3.47
C ILE A 281 -18.13 -14.49 2.06
N ALA A 282 -17.97 -15.36 1.06
CA ALA A 282 -18.24 -15.01 -0.32
C ALA A 282 -19.70 -15.24 -0.67
N LYS A 283 -20.19 -14.48 -1.64
CA LYS A 283 -21.32 -14.92 -2.45
C LYS A 283 -20.96 -16.22 -3.17
N LEU A 284 -21.80 -17.24 -3.01
CA LEU A 284 -21.68 -18.50 -3.76
C LEU A 284 -21.90 -18.23 -5.26
N LYS A 285 -21.07 -18.80 -6.12
CA LYS A 285 -21.10 -18.53 -7.56
C LYS A 285 -22.49 -18.82 -8.13
N ASN A 286 -23.00 -17.88 -8.94
CA ASN A 286 -24.32 -17.91 -9.58
C ASN A 286 -25.55 -17.89 -8.66
N ARG A 287 -25.39 -17.98 -7.34
CA ARG A 287 -26.48 -17.83 -6.37
C ARG A 287 -26.82 -16.35 -6.18
N SER A 288 -28.10 -16.01 -6.04
CA SER A 288 -28.58 -14.65 -5.79
C SER A 288 -28.31 -14.20 -4.35
N PHE A 289 -28.52 -15.10 -3.39
CA PHE A 289 -28.39 -14.86 -1.96
C PHE A 289 -27.81 -16.10 -1.25
N TYR A 290 -27.23 -15.87 -0.07
CA TYR A 290 -26.87 -16.89 0.90
C TYR A 290 -27.28 -16.46 2.31
N THR A 291 -27.45 -17.43 3.20
CA THR A 291 -27.67 -17.18 4.63
C THR A 291 -26.36 -17.39 5.38
N TRP A 292 -26.10 -16.59 6.40
CA TRP A 292 -24.96 -16.77 7.29
C TRP A 292 -25.44 -16.79 8.73
N ARG A 293 -24.73 -17.51 9.60
CA ARG A 293 -25.03 -17.60 11.03
C ARG A 293 -23.75 -17.52 11.85
N ILE A 294 -23.79 -16.72 12.91
CA ILE A 294 -22.68 -16.47 13.82
C ILE A 294 -23.10 -16.95 15.21
N LEU A 295 -22.34 -17.86 15.80
CA LEU A 295 -22.62 -18.46 17.11
C LEU A 295 -21.56 -18.04 18.12
N ALA A 296 -21.98 -17.48 19.25
CA ALA A 296 -21.07 -17.06 20.31
C ALA A 296 -20.85 -18.16 21.34
N ASN A 297 -19.60 -18.32 21.80
CA ASN A 297 -19.30 -19.20 22.93
C ASN A 297 -19.40 -18.49 24.28
N GLU A 298 -19.10 -17.20 24.31
CA GLU A 298 -18.98 -16.39 25.52
C GLU A 298 -20.03 -15.29 25.60
N ASP A 299 -20.34 -14.87 26.83
CA ASP A 299 -21.23 -13.75 27.07
C ASP A 299 -20.65 -12.42 26.60
N SER A 300 -21.54 -11.49 26.23
CA SER A 300 -21.21 -10.14 25.79
C SER A 300 -20.28 -10.09 24.59
N THR A 301 -20.38 -11.08 23.68
CA THR A 301 -19.61 -11.10 22.43
C THR A 301 -20.19 -10.07 21.46
N LYS A 302 -19.41 -9.04 21.12
CA LYS A 302 -19.78 -8.03 20.12
C LYS A 302 -19.47 -8.57 18.73
N VAL A 303 -20.43 -8.43 17.81
CA VAL A 303 -20.28 -8.88 16.42
C VAL A 303 -20.41 -7.70 15.48
N PHE A 304 -19.45 -7.58 14.58
CA PHE A 304 -19.36 -6.56 13.54
C PHE A 304 -19.47 -7.20 12.16
N ILE A 305 -20.33 -6.66 11.30
CA ILE A 305 -20.42 -7.03 9.89
C ILE A 305 -20.09 -5.81 9.05
N ASN A 306 -19.09 -5.92 8.18
CA ASN A 306 -18.59 -4.80 7.37
C ASN A 306 -18.34 -3.54 8.23
N SER A 307 -17.72 -3.74 9.40
CA SER A 307 -17.39 -2.69 10.38
C SER A 307 -18.59 -2.00 11.08
N GLN A 308 -19.80 -2.56 10.95
CA GLN A 308 -20.97 -2.13 11.70
C GLN A 308 -21.30 -3.11 12.82
N LEU A 309 -21.47 -2.61 14.05
CA LEU A 309 -21.93 -3.44 15.18
C LEU A 309 -23.36 -3.91 14.92
N VAL A 310 -23.56 -5.20 14.75
CA VAL A 310 -24.88 -5.79 14.45
C VAL A 310 -25.57 -6.36 15.68
N GLY A 311 -24.81 -6.71 16.72
CA GLY A 311 -25.38 -7.27 17.93
C GLY A 311 -24.35 -7.60 18.99
N MET A 312 -24.87 -7.90 20.19
CA MET A 312 -24.11 -8.44 21.30
C MET A 312 -24.77 -9.76 21.73
N LEU A 313 -24.01 -10.85 21.65
CA LEU A 313 -24.50 -12.21 21.87
C LEU A 313 -24.09 -12.74 23.24
N LYS A 314 -24.94 -13.59 23.84
CA LYS A 314 -24.59 -14.38 25.01
C LYS A 314 -24.01 -15.72 24.59
N ALA A 315 -23.42 -16.44 25.54
CA ALA A 315 -22.93 -17.79 25.34
C ALA A 315 -24.06 -18.72 24.83
N GLY A 316 -23.90 -19.28 23.64
CA GLY A 316 -24.89 -20.13 22.97
C GLY A 316 -25.94 -19.37 22.16
N ASP A 317 -25.99 -18.04 22.23
CA ASP A 317 -26.82 -17.24 21.33
C ASP A 317 -26.17 -17.15 19.94
N TRP A 318 -27.00 -16.97 18.92
CA TRP A 318 -26.57 -16.83 17.55
C TRP A 318 -27.27 -15.65 16.85
N PHE A 319 -26.65 -15.17 15.79
CA PHE A 319 -27.17 -14.12 14.91
C PHE A 319 -27.16 -14.63 13.46
N GLU A 320 -28.27 -14.44 12.75
CA GLU A 320 -28.44 -14.87 11.37
C GLU A 320 -28.86 -13.70 10.49
N GLY A 321 -28.42 -13.73 9.24
CA GLY A 321 -28.91 -12.84 8.20
C GLY A 321 -28.70 -13.41 6.81
N ASN A 322 -29.20 -12.68 5.82
CA ASN A 322 -29.04 -13.00 4.41
C ASN A 322 -28.19 -11.93 3.74
N SER A 323 -27.39 -12.31 2.75
CA SER A 323 -26.59 -11.37 1.96
C SER A 323 -26.56 -11.79 0.49
N ASN A 324 -26.43 -10.82 -0.39
CA ASN A 324 -26.12 -10.96 -1.81
C ASN A 324 -24.72 -10.43 -2.17
N GLU A 325 -23.99 -9.92 -1.17
CA GLU A 325 -22.65 -9.34 -1.28
C GLU A 325 -21.64 -10.15 -0.45
N ASN A 326 -20.36 -9.97 -0.75
CA ASN A 326 -19.27 -10.47 0.10
C ASN A 326 -19.24 -9.72 1.44
N ILE A 327 -19.06 -10.42 2.56
CA ILE A 327 -19.05 -9.80 3.88
C ILE A 327 -17.82 -10.16 4.70
N GLN A 328 -17.38 -9.20 5.49
CA GLN A 328 -16.42 -9.39 6.57
C GLN A 328 -17.18 -9.49 7.89
N ILE A 329 -16.88 -10.52 8.67
CA ILE A 329 -17.38 -10.68 10.04
C ILE A 329 -16.19 -10.55 10.98
N ARG A 330 -16.36 -9.74 12.03
CA ARG A 330 -15.43 -9.66 13.15
C ARG A 330 -16.17 -9.75 14.48
N SER A 331 -15.51 -10.30 15.49
CA SER A 331 -15.97 -10.31 16.86
C SER A 331 -14.83 -9.96 17.83
N ASP A 332 -15.18 -9.49 19.03
CA ASP A 332 -14.20 -9.24 20.09
C ASP A 332 -13.79 -10.52 20.84
N LYS A 333 -14.61 -11.58 20.76
CA LYS A 333 -14.41 -12.91 21.34
C LYS A 333 -14.61 -14.02 20.31
N PRO A 334 -14.00 -15.20 20.46
CA PRO A 334 -14.14 -16.27 19.47
C PRO A 334 -15.59 -16.70 19.21
N VAL A 335 -15.95 -16.86 17.94
CA VAL A 335 -17.27 -17.29 17.45
C VAL A 335 -17.12 -18.44 16.46
N LEU A 336 -18.21 -19.16 16.17
CA LEU A 336 -18.29 -20.07 15.02
C LEU A 336 -19.17 -19.43 13.96
N VAL A 337 -18.80 -19.59 12.69
CA VAL A 337 -19.54 -19.02 11.56
C VAL A 337 -19.90 -20.13 10.58
N ALA A 338 -21.16 -20.20 10.17
CA ALA A 338 -21.59 -20.99 9.02
C ALA A 338 -22.14 -20.09 7.91
N GLN A 339 -21.92 -20.55 6.69
CA GLN A 339 -22.63 -20.13 5.50
C GLN A 339 -23.58 -21.24 5.08
N PHE A 340 -24.76 -20.85 4.63
CA PHE A 340 -25.73 -21.75 4.02
C PHE A 340 -26.09 -21.26 2.62
N SER A 341 -26.06 -22.15 1.62
CA SER A 341 -26.81 -21.87 0.38
C SER A 341 -28.30 -21.87 0.70
N GLN A 342 -29.06 -21.14 -0.11
CA GLN A 342 -30.50 -21.08 0.05
C GLN A 342 -31.20 -22.07 -0.89
N GLY A 343 -32.44 -22.40 -0.61
CA GLY A 343 -33.22 -23.32 -1.44
C GLY A 343 -33.54 -22.77 -2.82
N PHE A 344 -34.09 -23.65 -3.64
CA PHE A 344 -34.47 -23.37 -5.02
C PHE A 344 -35.58 -22.30 -5.09
N LYS A 345 -35.63 -21.53 -6.19
CA LYS A 345 -36.59 -20.43 -6.42
C LYS A 345 -36.49 -19.26 -5.45
N ASN A 346 -35.28 -18.92 -5.03
CA ASN A 346 -35.03 -17.80 -4.12
C ASN A 346 -34.27 -16.64 -4.79
N GLY A 347 -34.84 -16.13 -5.89
CA GLY A 347 -34.17 -15.16 -6.77
C GLY A 347 -33.22 -15.79 -7.80
N ASP A 348 -33.01 -17.10 -7.73
CA ASP A 348 -32.36 -17.95 -8.73
C ASP A 348 -33.03 -19.34 -8.75
N ASN A 349 -32.56 -20.22 -9.63
CA ASN A 349 -33.05 -21.60 -9.79
C ASN A 349 -31.88 -22.60 -9.74
N ILE A 350 -30.97 -22.48 -8.76
CA ILE A 350 -29.69 -23.23 -8.74
C ILE A 350 -29.50 -24.00 -7.44
N GLY A 351 -29.77 -25.30 -7.42
CA GLY A 351 -29.47 -26.17 -6.29
C GLY A 351 -30.23 -25.84 -5.00
N ASP A 352 -29.92 -26.61 -3.96
CA ASP A 352 -30.61 -26.63 -2.67
C ASP A 352 -29.71 -26.11 -1.52
N PRO A 353 -30.22 -26.04 -0.27
CA PRO A 353 -29.40 -25.63 0.88
C PRO A 353 -28.19 -26.54 1.09
N MET A 354 -27.12 -26.04 1.70
CA MET A 354 -25.96 -26.82 2.15
C MET A 354 -25.34 -26.04 3.30
N MET A 355 -24.59 -26.69 4.19
CA MET A 355 -23.93 -26.00 5.29
C MET A 355 -22.42 -26.02 5.10
N ILE A 356 -21.79 -24.86 5.18
CA ILE A 356 -20.33 -24.72 5.14
C ILE A 356 -19.87 -24.01 6.41
N LEU A 357 -19.02 -24.65 7.20
CA LEU A 357 -18.30 -23.94 8.26
C LEU A 357 -17.26 -22.99 7.65
N ILE A 358 -17.29 -21.73 8.07
CA ILE A 358 -16.34 -20.72 7.60
C ILE A 358 -15.14 -20.70 8.54
N SER A 359 -13.96 -20.88 7.98
CA SER A 359 -12.71 -20.86 8.74
C SER A 359 -12.33 -19.43 9.11
N PRO A 360 -11.91 -19.18 10.36
CA PRO A 360 -11.36 -17.89 10.73
C PRO A 360 -10.01 -17.66 10.04
N THR A 361 -9.65 -16.40 9.77
CA THR A 361 -8.38 -16.06 9.12
C THR A 361 -7.16 -16.55 9.88
N GLN A 362 -7.29 -16.70 11.21
CA GLN A 362 -6.29 -17.27 12.11
C GLN A 362 -5.93 -18.73 11.80
N GLN A 363 -6.83 -19.45 11.12
CA GLN A 363 -6.70 -20.88 10.87
C GLN A 363 -6.45 -21.21 9.39
N PHE A 364 -6.23 -20.18 8.55
CA PHE A 364 -5.96 -20.34 7.13
C PHE A 364 -4.69 -21.17 6.88
N LEU A 365 -4.68 -21.92 5.78
CA LEU A 365 -3.57 -22.77 5.37
C LEU A 365 -2.95 -22.24 4.07
N GLU A 366 -1.68 -22.59 3.83
CA GLU A 366 -0.98 -22.22 2.58
C GLU A 366 -1.28 -23.19 1.44
N ARG A 367 -1.84 -24.36 1.77
CA ARG A 367 -2.11 -25.43 0.81
C ARG A 367 -3.35 -26.22 1.21
N TYR A 368 -4.15 -26.53 0.21
CA TYR A 368 -5.35 -27.35 0.31
C TYR A 368 -5.31 -28.48 -0.72
N ARG A 369 -5.78 -29.65 -0.32
CA ARG A 369 -6.06 -30.77 -1.22
C ARG A 369 -7.47 -31.24 -0.98
N PHE A 370 -8.22 -31.43 -2.05
CA PHE A 370 -9.65 -31.70 -1.94
C PHE A 370 -10.14 -32.43 -3.19
N ALA A 371 -11.37 -32.94 -3.11
CA ALA A 371 -12.02 -33.67 -4.19
C ALA A 371 -13.43 -33.14 -4.40
N THR A 372 -13.93 -33.26 -5.63
CA THR A 372 -15.34 -33.06 -5.93
C THR A 372 -16.06 -34.42 -5.82
N PRO A 373 -17.10 -34.55 -4.98
CA PRO A 373 -17.69 -35.84 -4.62
C PRO A 373 -18.64 -36.45 -5.67
N ILE A 374 -19.13 -35.67 -6.64
CA ILE A 374 -20.22 -36.11 -7.53
C ILE A 374 -19.90 -35.80 -8.98
N ASN A 375 -19.97 -36.80 -9.86
CA ASN A 375 -19.84 -36.63 -11.31
C ASN A 375 -21.22 -36.51 -11.97
N GLY A 376 -21.28 -36.03 -13.22
CA GLY A 376 -22.50 -35.96 -14.02
C GLY A 376 -22.96 -34.52 -14.27
N GLU A 377 -24.25 -34.25 -14.08
CA GLU A 377 -24.85 -32.94 -14.30
C GLU A 377 -24.59 -31.99 -13.11
N TRP A 378 -23.32 -31.69 -12.84
CA TRP A 378 -22.87 -30.90 -11.69
C TRP A 378 -21.90 -29.80 -12.08
N ASN A 379 -22.05 -28.64 -11.45
CA ASN A 379 -21.03 -27.59 -11.46
C ASN A 379 -20.31 -27.58 -10.11
N HIS A 380 -18.98 -27.58 -10.14
CA HIS A 380 -18.15 -27.54 -8.94
C HIS A 380 -17.39 -26.23 -8.84
N TYR A 381 -17.33 -25.70 -7.63
CA TYR A 381 -16.73 -24.41 -7.34
C TYR A 381 -15.85 -24.48 -6.11
N VAL A 382 -14.88 -23.58 -6.08
CA VAL A 382 -14.08 -23.31 -4.90
C VAL A 382 -14.05 -21.82 -4.66
N THR A 383 -14.50 -21.41 -3.47
CA THR A 383 -14.31 -20.05 -3.00
C THR A 383 -12.97 -19.94 -2.31
N VAL A 384 -12.22 -18.89 -2.64
CA VAL A 384 -10.90 -18.60 -2.06
C VAL A 384 -10.92 -17.21 -1.43
N VAL A 385 -10.48 -17.11 -0.17
CA VAL A 385 -10.25 -15.87 0.56
C VAL A 385 -8.76 -15.69 0.78
N ILE A 386 -8.13 -14.74 0.10
CA ILE A 386 -6.66 -14.62 0.07
C ILE A 386 -6.23 -13.18 0.37
N PRO A 387 -5.12 -12.96 1.11
CA PRO A 387 -4.54 -11.62 1.20
C PRO A 387 -4.32 -11.04 -0.19
N THR A 388 -4.80 -9.83 -0.46
CA THR A 388 -4.77 -9.23 -1.81
C THR A 388 -3.36 -9.20 -2.40
N ARG A 389 -2.34 -9.00 -1.54
CA ARG A 389 -0.91 -9.00 -1.92
C ARG A 389 -0.37 -10.36 -2.38
N ALA A 390 -1.06 -11.46 -2.07
CA ALA A 390 -0.68 -12.83 -2.43
C ALA A 390 -1.54 -13.42 -3.57
N LEU A 391 -2.57 -12.71 -4.02
CA LEU A 391 -3.51 -13.19 -5.04
C LEU A 391 -2.81 -13.65 -6.33
N ASN A 392 -1.77 -12.95 -6.75
CA ASN A 392 -0.97 -13.27 -7.93
C ASN A 392 -0.14 -14.56 -7.82
N THR A 393 -0.01 -15.12 -6.61
CA THR A 393 0.72 -16.37 -6.31
C THR A 393 -0.17 -17.61 -6.24
N LEU A 394 -1.50 -17.44 -6.34
CA LEU A 394 -2.46 -18.54 -6.23
C LEU A 394 -2.29 -19.52 -7.41
N MET A 395 -2.09 -20.79 -7.10
CA MET A 395 -1.96 -21.88 -8.06
C MET A 395 -3.07 -22.91 -7.83
N LEU A 396 -3.74 -23.31 -8.91
CA LEU A 396 -4.66 -24.44 -9.00
C LEU A 396 -3.95 -25.55 -9.78
N ASP A 397 -3.75 -26.71 -9.16
CA ASP A 397 -3.08 -27.87 -9.76
C ASP A 397 -1.70 -27.52 -10.36
N LYS A 398 -0.93 -26.70 -9.61
CA LYS A 398 0.40 -26.18 -9.96
C LYS A 398 0.44 -25.26 -11.19
N ILE A 399 -0.71 -24.82 -11.67
CA ILE A 399 -0.85 -23.84 -12.72
C ILE A 399 -1.45 -22.58 -12.08
N LYS A 400 -1.11 -21.40 -12.60
CA LYS A 400 -1.67 -20.14 -12.10
C LYS A 400 -3.21 -20.19 -12.14
N ALA A 401 -3.84 -19.96 -10.98
CA ALA A 401 -5.29 -19.97 -10.87
C ALA A 401 -5.93 -18.80 -11.65
N PRO A 402 -7.14 -18.98 -12.20
CA PRO A 402 -7.90 -17.86 -12.76
C PRO A 402 -8.35 -16.91 -11.65
N THR A 403 -7.93 -15.65 -11.72
CA THR A 403 -8.24 -14.63 -10.69
C THR A 403 -9.13 -13.50 -11.20
N TYR A 404 -9.80 -13.66 -12.35
CA TYR A 404 -10.60 -12.59 -12.97
C TYR A 404 -11.88 -12.25 -12.19
N ASP A 405 -12.41 -13.20 -11.42
CA ASP A 405 -13.60 -13.03 -10.56
C ASP A 405 -13.26 -12.60 -9.12
N PHE A 406 -11.99 -12.27 -8.83
CA PHE A 406 -11.58 -11.87 -7.48
C PHE A 406 -11.74 -10.36 -7.30
N GLU A 407 -12.35 -9.98 -6.19
CA GLU A 407 -12.50 -8.58 -5.78
C GLU A 407 -12.00 -8.37 -4.35
N GLN A 408 -11.50 -7.19 -4.06
CA GLN A 408 -11.15 -6.78 -2.71
C GLN A 408 -12.43 -6.50 -1.92
N ILE A 409 -12.55 -7.07 -0.71
CA ILE A 409 -13.74 -6.89 0.12
C ILE A 409 -13.67 -5.52 0.80
N GLY A 410 -14.45 -4.56 0.30
CA GLY A 410 -14.50 -3.20 0.83
C GLY A 410 -13.09 -2.60 0.95
N ILE A 411 -12.76 -2.08 2.14
CA ILE A 411 -11.41 -1.57 2.42
C ILE A 411 -10.45 -2.63 2.98
N THR A 412 -10.82 -3.90 3.11
CA THR A 412 -10.00 -4.91 3.81
C THR A 412 -8.72 -5.27 3.04
N ARG A 413 -7.76 -5.97 3.66
CA ARG A 413 -6.55 -6.47 2.97
C ARG A 413 -6.74 -7.81 2.25
N TYR A 414 -7.98 -8.27 2.09
CA TYR A 414 -8.31 -9.56 1.51
C TYR A 414 -9.11 -9.40 0.22
N SER A 415 -8.81 -10.28 -0.71
CA SER A 415 -9.60 -10.50 -1.93
C SER A 415 -10.30 -11.84 -1.86
N ILE A 416 -11.47 -11.90 -2.47
CA ILE A 416 -12.32 -13.10 -2.47
C ILE A 416 -12.83 -13.35 -3.88
N GLY A 417 -12.89 -14.62 -4.26
CA GLY A 417 -13.37 -15.03 -5.58
C GLY A 417 -13.72 -16.51 -5.59
N SER A 418 -14.45 -16.92 -6.63
CA SER A 418 -14.82 -18.32 -6.84
C SER A 418 -14.27 -18.82 -8.17
N ILE A 419 -13.71 -20.03 -8.15
CA ILE A 419 -13.13 -20.70 -9.32
C ILE A 419 -14.03 -21.90 -9.64
N GLN A 420 -14.46 -22.03 -10.90
CA GLN A 420 -15.11 -23.26 -11.35
C GLN A 420 -14.04 -24.31 -11.65
N ILE A 421 -14.28 -25.54 -11.21
CA ILE A 421 -13.37 -26.67 -11.37
C ILE A 421 -14.12 -27.87 -11.95
N GLU A 422 -13.36 -28.79 -12.52
CA GLU A 422 -13.88 -30.04 -13.08
C GLU A 422 -14.12 -31.09 -11.99
N TYR A 423 -14.80 -32.19 -12.35
CA TYR A 423 -14.88 -33.34 -11.46
C TYR A 423 -13.50 -34.00 -11.32
N GLY A 424 -13.02 -34.15 -10.08
CA GLY A 424 -11.78 -34.85 -9.79
C GLY A 424 -11.13 -34.46 -8.47
N THR A 425 -9.80 -34.61 -8.45
CA THR A 425 -8.93 -34.23 -7.32
C THR A 425 -8.20 -32.96 -7.68
N HIS A 426 -8.17 -32.02 -6.76
CA HIS A 426 -7.54 -30.72 -6.97
C HIS A 426 -6.66 -30.31 -5.79
N SER A 427 -5.77 -29.38 -6.07
CA SER A 427 -4.93 -28.72 -5.08
C SER A 427 -4.87 -27.22 -5.32
N LEU A 428 -4.92 -26.46 -4.23
CA LEU A 428 -4.71 -25.02 -4.24
C LEU A 428 -3.55 -24.69 -3.32
N GLU A 429 -2.67 -23.79 -3.77
CA GLU A 429 -1.52 -23.33 -3.00
C GLU A 429 -1.21 -21.86 -3.30
N ALA A 430 -0.68 -21.14 -2.32
CA ALA A 430 -0.29 -19.74 -2.46
C ALA A 430 0.88 -19.41 -1.53
N ALA A 431 1.54 -18.26 -1.75
CA ALA A 431 2.68 -17.82 -0.93
C ALA A 431 2.30 -17.34 0.48
N MET A 432 1.01 -17.28 0.80
CA MET A 432 0.49 -16.89 2.11
C MET A 432 -0.73 -17.72 2.48
N PRO A 433 -1.03 -17.90 3.77
CA PRO A 433 -2.25 -18.55 4.22
C PRO A 433 -3.52 -17.90 3.64
N PHE A 434 -4.41 -18.73 3.11
CA PHE A 434 -5.71 -18.35 2.56
C PHE A 434 -6.81 -19.30 3.04
N GLY A 435 -8.07 -18.88 2.93
CA GLY A 435 -9.24 -19.71 3.24
C GLY A 435 -9.80 -20.32 1.96
N MET A 436 -10.33 -21.54 2.06
CA MET A 436 -10.85 -22.28 0.92
C MET A 436 -12.13 -23.04 1.31
N TYR A 437 -13.16 -22.96 0.45
CA TYR A 437 -14.43 -23.65 0.62
C TYR A 437 -14.84 -24.32 -0.69
N SER A 438 -15.10 -25.63 -0.65
CA SER A 438 -15.50 -26.40 -1.83
C SER A 438 -17.01 -26.63 -1.80
N TYR A 439 -17.67 -26.47 -2.94
CA TYR A 439 -19.09 -26.72 -3.07
C TYR A 439 -19.50 -27.03 -4.50
N GLY A 440 -20.69 -27.55 -4.69
CA GLY A 440 -21.26 -27.76 -6.00
C GLY A 440 -22.78 -27.72 -6.03
N PHE A 441 -23.31 -27.45 -7.21
CA PHE A 441 -24.74 -27.42 -7.49
C PHE A 441 -25.05 -28.33 -8.67
N GLY A 442 -26.05 -29.19 -8.51
CA GLY A 442 -26.56 -30.00 -9.59
C GLY A 442 -27.39 -29.17 -10.58
N TYR A 443 -27.48 -29.62 -11.82
CA TYR A 443 -28.36 -29.08 -12.85
C TYR A 443 -29.09 -30.23 -13.56
N GLY A 444 -30.01 -29.91 -14.47
CA GLY A 444 -30.77 -30.93 -15.20
C GLY A 444 -31.58 -31.83 -14.24
N ASN A 445 -31.31 -33.14 -14.27
CA ASN A 445 -31.97 -34.13 -13.41
C ASN A 445 -31.54 -34.03 -11.94
N ASP A 446 -30.37 -33.44 -11.66
CA ASP A 446 -29.82 -33.21 -10.32
C ASP A 446 -30.05 -31.76 -9.85
N SER A 447 -30.93 -30.99 -10.50
CA SER A 447 -31.16 -29.55 -10.24
C SER A 447 -31.62 -29.17 -8.82
N TYR A 448 -32.06 -30.14 -8.03
CA TYR A 448 -32.49 -30.01 -6.63
C TYR A 448 -31.49 -30.72 -5.71
N ASP A 449 -30.23 -30.33 -5.81
CA ASP A 449 -29.15 -30.94 -5.04
C ASP A 449 -27.96 -29.98 -4.92
N ALA A 450 -27.29 -30.03 -3.77
CA ALA A 450 -26.11 -29.24 -3.48
C ALA A 450 -25.22 -29.99 -2.49
N TYR A 451 -23.94 -29.63 -2.45
CA TYR A 451 -23.03 -30.06 -1.38
C TYR A 451 -22.04 -28.94 -1.10
N GLY A 452 -21.57 -28.84 0.13
CA GLY A 452 -20.46 -27.95 0.46
C GLY A 452 -19.75 -28.38 1.73
N ASN A 453 -18.49 -27.98 1.86
CA ASN A 453 -17.73 -28.15 3.10
C ASN A 453 -16.54 -27.18 3.15
N MET A 454 -16.00 -26.97 4.35
CA MET A 454 -14.71 -26.30 4.50
C MET A 454 -13.57 -27.09 3.87
N GLY A 455 -12.61 -26.41 3.22
CA GLY A 455 -11.44 -27.06 2.63
C GLY A 455 -10.44 -27.59 3.67
N GLY A 456 -10.45 -27.04 4.88
CA GLY A 456 -9.50 -27.34 5.94
C GLY A 456 -9.08 -26.10 6.73
N GLN A 457 -8.46 -26.30 7.89
CA GLN A 457 -7.88 -25.21 8.70
C GLN A 457 -6.83 -25.77 9.68
N SER A 458 -6.05 -24.95 10.37
CA SER A 458 -5.04 -25.46 11.31
C SER A 458 -5.59 -25.96 12.66
N PHE A 459 -6.84 -25.68 13.02
CA PHE A 459 -7.45 -26.06 14.32
C PHE A 459 -6.56 -25.81 15.57
N VAL A 460 -5.60 -24.89 15.49
CA VAL A 460 -4.72 -24.56 16.61
C VAL A 460 -5.59 -23.92 17.69
N ASP A 461 -5.32 -24.26 18.95
CA ASP A 461 -6.09 -23.70 20.04
C ASP A 461 -5.85 -22.18 20.09
N TYR A 462 -6.94 -21.41 20.14
CA TYR A 462 -6.90 -19.96 20.23
C TYR A 462 -6.34 -19.57 21.59
N GLU A 463 -5.11 -19.06 21.58
CA GLU A 463 -4.47 -18.46 22.74
C GLU A 463 -4.64 -16.94 22.67
N PRO A 464 -5.39 -16.32 23.59
CA PRO A 464 -5.53 -14.87 23.62
C PRO A 464 -4.16 -14.22 23.87
N ALA A 465 -3.63 -13.50 22.88
CA ALA A 465 -2.49 -12.62 23.08
C ALA A 465 -2.96 -11.20 23.40
N ASN A 466 -2.14 -10.46 24.16
CA ASN A 466 -2.41 -9.06 24.44
C ASN A 466 -2.13 -8.22 23.20
N ASP A 467 -3.05 -7.31 22.91
CA ASP A 467 -2.90 -6.30 21.88
C ASP A 467 -1.89 -5.24 22.33
N THR A 468 -0.74 -5.19 21.66
CA THR A 468 0.39 -4.30 21.98
C THR A 468 0.74 -3.35 20.85
N ILE A 469 -0.02 -3.38 19.76
CA ILE A 469 0.35 -2.69 18.54
C ILE A 469 -0.70 -1.63 18.23
N ALA A 470 -0.28 -0.38 18.07
CA ALA A 470 -1.21 0.70 17.74
C ALA A 470 -1.94 0.49 16.38
N PRO A 471 -3.11 1.11 16.21
CA PRO A 471 -3.82 1.12 14.93
C PRO A 471 -2.96 1.66 13.80
N GLY A 472 -3.01 0.99 12.65
CA GLY A 472 -2.41 1.44 11.40
C GLY A 472 -3.21 2.55 10.72
N ILE A 473 -2.52 3.39 9.97
CA ILE A 473 -3.13 4.49 9.20
C ILE A 473 -2.54 4.47 7.79
N GLU A 474 -3.42 4.51 6.81
CA GLU A 474 -3.08 4.61 5.39
C GLU A 474 -3.70 5.89 4.81
N PHE A 475 -2.89 6.63 4.07
CA PHE A 475 -3.26 7.90 3.47
C PHE A 475 -3.22 7.78 1.95
N ILE A 476 -4.33 8.12 1.28
CA ILE A 476 -4.46 8.06 -0.18
C ILE A 476 -4.95 9.42 -0.68
N SER A 477 -4.16 10.12 -1.47
CA SER A 477 -4.56 11.38 -2.08
C SER A 477 -5.52 11.13 -3.25
N GLN A 478 -6.70 11.76 -3.25
CA GLN A 478 -7.72 11.64 -4.30
C GLN A 478 -8.36 13.01 -4.55
N ASP A 479 -8.16 13.55 -5.77
CA ASP A 479 -8.85 14.76 -6.27
C ASP A 479 -9.08 15.85 -5.22
N ASP A 480 -7.99 16.48 -4.74
CA ASP A 480 -8.01 17.57 -3.76
C ASP A 480 -8.46 17.18 -2.33
N GLN A 481 -8.62 15.89 -2.07
CA GLN A 481 -8.96 15.32 -0.77
C GLN A 481 -7.94 14.27 -0.35
N LEU A 482 -7.88 14.02 0.96
CA LEU A 482 -7.08 12.95 1.55
C LEU A 482 -8.02 11.89 2.11
N ARG A 483 -8.03 10.72 1.48
CA ARG A 483 -8.71 9.53 2.02
C ARG A 483 -7.84 8.94 3.11
N VAL A 484 -8.42 8.75 4.29
CA VAL A 484 -7.76 8.15 5.46
C VAL A 484 -8.42 6.82 5.74
N ILE A 485 -7.61 5.76 5.78
CA ILE A 485 -8.04 4.42 6.16
C ILE A 485 -7.33 4.05 7.46
N ILE A 486 -8.11 3.80 8.51
CA ILE A 486 -7.63 3.36 9.82
C ILE A 486 -7.89 1.87 9.94
N ARG A 487 -6.90 1.13 10.47
CA ARG A 487 -6.98 -0.31 10.64
C ARG A 487 -6.47 -0.72 12.00
N ASP A 488 -7.26 -1.53 12.66
CA ASP A 488 -6.89 -2.29 13.85
C ASP A 488 -7.50 -3.69 13.70
N ASP A 489 -7.11 -4.32 12.58
CA ASP A 489 -7.73 -5.51 12.00
C ASP A 489 -6.82 -6.75 11.99
N ARG A 490 -5.67 -6.73 12.68
CA ARG A 490 -4.77 -7.87 12.85
C ARG A 490 -5.41 -8.90 13.80
N GLU A 491 -4.79 -10.08 13.85
CA GLU A 491 -5.29 -11.28 14.53
C GLU A 491 -5.62 -11.08 16.02
N PHE A 492 -4.80 -10.29 16.72
CA PHE A 492 -4.93 -10.02 18.16
C PHE A 492 -5.43 -8.61 18.48
N ASP A 493 -5.76 -7.81 17.46
CA ASP A 493 -6.18 -6.42 17.68
C ASP A 493 -7.54 -6.37 18.40
N THR A 494 -7.69 -5.39 19.27
CA THR A 494 -8.93 -5.17 20.04
C THR A 494 -9.93 -4.29 19.30
N GLY A 495 -9.50 -3.58 18.26
CA GLY A 495 -10.31 -2.68 17.45
C GLY A 495 -10.21 -1.23 17.91
N ILE A 496 -10.57 -0.33 16.99
CA ILE A 496 -10.47 1.12 17.16
C ILE A 496 -11.39 1.59 18.29
N ASN A 497 -10.85 2.40 19.20
CA ASN A 497 -11.59 2.99 20.32
C ASN A 497 -11.92 4.46 20.06
N LYS A 498 -10.91 5.27 19.72
CA LYS A 498 -11.06 6.71 19.61
C LYS A 498 -10.25 7.27 18.44
N ILE A 499 -10.85 8.22 17.72
CA ILE A 499 -10.23 9.01 16.66
C ILE A 499 -10.42 10.47 17.02
N THR A 500 -9.34 11.23 17.12
CA THR A 500 -9.37 12.65 17.48
C THR A 500 -8.44 13.47 16.63
N PHE A 501 -8.76 14.75 16.52
CA PHE A 501 -7.87 15.76 15.97
C PHE A 501 -7.55 16.81 17.04
N PRO A 502 -6.54 16.57 17.89
CA PRO A 502 -6.20 17.50 18.98
C PRO A 502 -5.85 18.91 18.47
N GLU A 503 -5.24 18.98 17.29
CA GLU A 503 -4.95 20.22 16.59
C GLU A 503 -5.46 20.11 15.16
N ASN A 504 -6.17 21.14 14.70
CA ASN A 504 -6.66 21.23 13.34
C ASN A 504 -6.69 22.69 12.88
N THR A 505 -6.04 22.99 11.76
CA THR A 505 -5.98 24.31 11.13
C THR A 505 -6.25 24.13 9.64
N ASN A 506 -7.32 24.73 9.15
CA ASN A 506 -7.76 24.74 7.75
C ASN A 506 -8.08 23.35 7.14
N LEU A 507 -8.27 22.28 7.91
CA LEU A 507 -8.79 21.00 7.40
C LEU A 507 -10.19 20.73 7.93
N SER A 508 -11.05 20.15 7.09
CA SER A 508 -12.37 19.64 7.43
C SER A 508 -12.36 18.13 7.33
N TYR A 509 -13.12 17.45 8.18
CA TYR A 509 -13.21 15.99 8.20
C TYR A 509 -14.59 15.55 8.68
N ALA A 510 -15.03 14.38 8.22
CA ALA A 510 -16.29 13.77 8.64
C ALA A 510 -16.04 12.31 9.01
N ILE A 511 -15.77 12.04 10.29
CA ILE A 511 -15.61 10.67 10.79
C ILE A 511 -17.01 10.03 10.86
N PRO A 512 -17.25 8.88 10.20
CA PRO A 512 -18.54 8.19 10.29
C PRO A 512 -18.82 7.78 11.73
N LYS A 513 -20.10 7.62 12.09
CA LYS A 513 -20.46 7.10 13.41
C LYS A 513 -20.00 5.64 13.53
N TYR A 514 -19.29 5.31 14.59
CA TYR A 514 -18.80 3.95 14.86
C TYR A 514 -19.01 3.55 16.32
N SER A 515 -18.86 2.25 16.59
CA SER A 515 -18.82 1.69 17.95
C SER A 515 -17.39 1.28 18.27
N GLY A 516 -16.96 1.44 19.53
CA GLY A 516 -15.63 1.02 19.97
C GLY A 516 -15.42 -0.48 19.74
N GLY A 517 -14.23 -0.85 19.26
CA GLY A 517 -13.86 -2.21 18.85
C GLY A 517 -14.04 -2.50 17.35
N VAL A 518 -14.38 -1.48 16.56
CA VAL A 518 -14.49 -1.61 15.11
C VAL A 518 -13.12 -1.90 14.46
N PRO A 519 -12.99 -2.86 13.53
CA PRO A 519 -11.69 -3.23 12.97
C PRO A 519 -11.07 -2.17 12.07
N GLN A 520 -11.90 -1.44 11.33
CA GLN A 520 -11.42 -0.55 10.29
C GLN A 520 -12.45 0.55 10.06
N LEU A 521 -11.95 1.71 9.68
CA LEU A 521 -12.77 2.87 9.35
C LEU A 521 -12.11 3.64 8.22
N GLU A 522 -12.92 4.28 7.39
CA GLU A 522 -12.44 5.24 6.41
C GLU A 522 -13.22 6.54 6.50
N PHE A 523 -12.54 7.63 6.18
CA PHE A 523 -13.16 8.94 6.01
C PHE A 523 -12.29 9.84 5.13
N MET A 524 -12.90 10.94 4.68
CA MET A 524 -12.22 11.95 3.87
C MET A 524 -11.83 13.15 4.72
N ILE A 525 -10.65 13.68 4.45
CA ILE A 525 -10.19 14.98 4.93
C ILE A 525 -10.10 15.92 3.73
N THR A 526 -10.66 17.13 3.86
CA THR A 526 -10.69 18.14 2.82
C THR A 526 -10.12 19.48 3.31
N PRO A 527 -9.36 20.20 2.47
CA PRO A 527 -8.97 21.58 2.74
C PRO A 527 -10.19 22.48 2.93
N SER A 528 -10.21 23.26 4.01
CA SER A 528 -11.26 24.25 4.29
C SER A 528 -10.97 25.61 3.66
N THR A 529 -9.70 25.88 3.33
CA THR A 529 -9.27 27.15 2.72
C THR A 529 -8.17 26.90 1.69
N TYR A 530 -7.89 27.89 0.85
CA TYR A 530 -6.74 27.87 -0.09
C TYR A 530 -5.39 28.14 0.58
N ASN A 531 -5.38 28.53 1.86
CA ASN A 531 -4.13 28.64 2.62
C ASN A 531 -3.62 27.24 2.98
N SER A 532 -2.33 27.12 3.25
CA SER A 532 -1.80 25.87 3.82
C SER A 532 -2.47 25.58 5.17
N GLY A 533 -2.53 24.30 5.51
CA GLY A 533 -3.10 23.85 6.77
C GLY A 533 -2.40 22.64 7.34
N ARG A 534 -2.81 22.31 8.55
CA ARG A 534 -2.18 21.30 9.39
C ARG A 534 -3.19 20.68 10.32
N ALA A 535 -3.14 19.37 10.51
CA ALA A 535 -3.86 18.69 11.57
C ALA A 535 -2.99 17.61 12.21
N ILE A 536 -3.20 17.35 13.50
CA ILE A 536 -2.66 16.17 14.19
C ILE A 536 -3.81 15.17 14.27
N LEU A 537 -3.66 14.00 13.66
CA LEU A 537 -4.56 12.87 13.81
C LEU A 537 -4.03 11.95 14.92
N GLU A 538 -4.86 11.69 15.91
CA GLU A 538 -4.55 10.76 17.01
C GLU A 538 -5.61 9.67 17.09
N ILE A 539 -5.14 8.42 17.12
CA ILE A 539 -5.97 7.22 17.13
C ILE A 539 -5.52 6.32 18.26
N THR A 540 -6.49 5.78 19.01
CA THR A 540 -6.25 4.79 20.05
C THR A 540 -7.13 3.56 19.84
N ASP A 541 -6.61 2.38 20.11
CA ASP A 541 -7.38 1.14 20.22
C ASP A 541 -8.00 0.96 21.63
N LEU A 542 -8.70 -0.15 21.83
CA LEU A 542 -9.31 -0.50 23.13
C LEU A 542 -8.27 -0.98 24.16
N ALA A 543 -7.11 -1.46 23.71
CA ALA A 543 -5.98 -1.84 24.57
C ALA A 543 -5.19 -0.61 25.08
N GLY A 544 -5.41 0.57 24.50
CA GLY A 544 -4.77 1.82 24.86
C GLY A 544 -3.51 2.14 24.05
N ASN A 545 -3.17 1.36 23.02
CA ASN A 545 -2.06 1.69 22.14
C ASN A 545 -2.48 2.85 21.22
N LYS A 546 -1.51 3.71 20.89
CA LYS A 546 -1.76 5.02 20.28
C LYS A 546 -0.89 5.23 19.04
N ASN A 547 -1.50 5.72 17.97
CA ASN A 547 -0.82 6.20 16.78
C ASN A 547 -1.13 7.70 16.58
N THR A 548 -0.10 8.47 16.27
CA THR A 548 -0.21 9.91 16.04
C THR A 548 0.47 10.27 14.73
N GLN A 549 -0.22 11.01 13.88
CA GLN A 549 0.24 11.44 12.56
C GLN A 549 0.00 12.94 12.39
N THR A 550 0.94 13.66 11.79
CA THR A 550 0.72 15.03 11.34
C THR A 550 0.37 15.03 9.87
N ILE A 551 -0.70 15.75 9.52
CA ILE A 551 -1.18 15.93 8.15
C ILE A 551 -0.98 17.40 7.81
N CYS A 552 -0.20 17.66 6.77
CA CYS A 552 0.04 18.97 6.21
C CYS A 552 -0.57 19.03 4.81
N TYR A 553 -1.09 20.19 4.41
CA TYR A 553 -1.45 20.42 3.01
C TYR A 553 -1.06 21.82 2.54
N SER A 554 -0.82 21.92 1.24
CA SER A 554 -0.60 23.18 0.54
C SER A 554 -1.17 23.12 -0.87
N ILE A 555 -1.52 24.27 -1.43
CA ILE A 555 -1.87 24.34 -2.86
C ILE A 555 -0.59 24.28 -3.70
N ASN A 556 -0.53 23.36 -4.65
CA ASN A 556 0.51 23.35 -5.67
C ASN A 556 0.23 24.49 -6.65
N SER A 557 1.10 25.50 -6.65
CA SER A 557 0.94 26.70 -7.48
C SER A 557 0.98 26.44 -8.99
N SER A 558 1.44 25.26 -9.44
CA SER A 558 1.54 24.91 -10.85
C SER A 558 0.33 24.14 -11.38
N THR A 559 -0.33 23.34 -10.54
CA THR A 559 -1.51 22.53 -10.91
C THR A 559 -2.81 23.10 -10.38
N GLY A 560 -2.75 24.00 -9.38
CA GLY A 560 -3.91 24.49 -8.66
C GLY A 560 -4.56 23.45 -7.73
N LYS A 561 -3.98 22.24 -7.63
CA LYS A 561 -4.46 21.15 -6.79
C LYS A 561 -3.85 21.19 -5.40
N PHE A 562 -4.52 20.61 -4.41
CA PHE A 562 -3.96 20.43 -3.07
C PHE A 562 -3.02 19.23 -3.03
N GLU A 563 -1.86 19.42 -2.40
CA GLU A 563 -0.90 18.37 -2.09
C GLU A 563 -0.88 18.14 -0.58
N PHE A 564 -0.90 16.87 -0.20
CA PHE A 564 -0.85 16.43 1.19
C PHE A 564 0.51 15.82 1.49
N ASN A 565 1.06 16.13 2.66
CA ASN A 565 2.23 15.48 3.22
C ASN A 565 1.90 14.96 4.62
N THR A 566 2.23 13.71 4.91
CA THR A 566 1.92 13.05 6.18
C THR A 566 3.18 12.54 6.84
N SER A 567 3.32 12.78 8.13
CA SER A 567 4.50 12.40 8.91
C SER A 567 4.13 11.79 10.25
N GLN A 568 4.88 10.76 10.65
CA GLN A 568 4.66 10.09 11.92
C GLN A 568 5.02 11.01 13.10
N GLY A 569 4.16 11.04 14.11
CA GLY A 569 4.31 11.87 15.30
C GLY A 569 3.79 13.30 15.11
N ILE A 570 4.23 14.19 16.01
CA ILE A 570 3.83 15.60 16.04
C ILE A 570 4.92 16.45 15.39
N GLN A 571 4.65 17.02 14.23
CA GLN A 571 5.51 18.04 13.62
C GLN A 571 4.96 19.43 13.91
N LYS A 572 5.83 20.36 14.32
CA LYS A 572 5.45 21.73 14.70
C LYS A 572 5.19 22.64 13.49
N THR A 573 5.84 22.39 12.35
CA THR A 573 5.76 23.21 11.14
C THR A 573 5.59 22.35 9.90
N CYS A 574 4.79 22.84 8.94
CA CYS A 574 4.62 22.26 7.61
C CYS A 574 5.42 23.12 6.62
N GLU A 575 6.72 22.89 6.47
CA GLU A 575 7.51 23.59 5.44
C GLU A 575 7.39 22.87 4.10
N ALA A 576 6.92 23.57 3.07
CA ALA A 576 6.92 23.10 1.69
C ALA A 576 8.38 23.06 1.18
N TYR A 577 8.77 21.94 0.56
CA TYR A 577 10.05 21.75 -0.10
C TYR A 577 10.24 22.76 -1.26
N GLU A 578 10.80 23.93 -0.96
CA GLU A 578 11.27 24.91 -1.96
C GLU A 578 12.60 25.51 -1.48
N SER A 579 13.68 24.72 -1.45
CA SER A 579 14.95 25.20 -0.88
C SER A 579 15.95 25.72 -1.93
N THR A 580 16.08 25.11 -3.11
CA THR A 580 17.20 25.43 -4.03
C THR A 580 16.78 25.59 -5.49
N GLN A 581 17.32 26.61 -6.15
CA GLN A 581 17.13 26.91 -7.57
C GLN A 581 18.48 27.11 -8.26
N ILE A 582 18.62 26.66 -9.51
CA ILE A 582 19.76 26.95 -10.39
C ILE A 582 19.28 27.66 -11.64
N GLY A 583 20.02 28.61 -12.19
CA GLY A 583 19.53 29.40 -13.31
C GLY A 583 20.63 29.90 -14.23
N MET A 584 20.19 30.42 -15.37
CA MET A 584 21.04 31.09 -16.34
C MET A 584 20.38 32.38 -16.83
N PHE A 585 21.20 33.36 -17.20
CA PHE A 585 20.71 34.67 -17.59
C PHE A 585 21.62 35.38 -18.59
N LEU A 586 21.00 36.26 -19.36
CA LEU A 586 21.63 37.30 -20.15
C LEU A 586 21.69 38.58 -19.31
N ASN A 587 22.84 39.24 -19.27
CA ASN A 587 23.03 40.53 -18.62
C ASN A 587 23.32 41.60 -19.67
N LEU A 588 22.44 42.59 -19.76
CA LEU A 588 22.63 43.80 -20.55
C LEU A 588 23.19 44.88 -19.62
N GLY A 589 24.50 45.12 -19.71
CA GLY A 589 25.22 46.07 -18.87
C GLY A 589 25.50 47.38 -19.62
N TYR A 590 25.26 48.51 -18.96
CA TYR A 590 25.71 49.83 -19.39
C TYR A 590 26.79 50.33 -18.43
N PHE A 591 28.02 50.39 -18.92
CA PHE A 591 29.21 50.77 -18.18
C PHE A 591 29.45 52.26 -18.34
N MET A 592 29.73 52.92 -17.21
CA MET A 592 30.06 54.33 -17.13
C MET A 592 31.44 54.43 -16.49
N HIS A 593 32.42 54.85 -17.29
CA HIS A 593 33.80 55.02 -16.85
C HIS A 593 34.07 56.49 -16.60
N SER A 594 34.63 56.80 -15.44
CA SER A 594 35.19 58.12 -15.13
C SER A 594 36.71 58.00 -15.16
N LEU A 595 37.39 58.74 -16.05
CA LEU A 595 38.82 58.65 -16.27
C LEU A 595 39.49 60.00 -16.01
N ASN A 596 40.58 59.96 -15.25
CA ASN A 596 41.45 61.12 -15.04
C ASN A 596 42.90 60.65 -14.87
N PHE A 597 43.50 60.21 -15.98
CA PHE A 597 44.93 59.89 -16.01
C PHE A 597 45.54 60.12 -17.40
N ILE A 598 46.84 60.45 -17.42
CA ILE A 598 47.63 60.62 -18.66
C ILE A 598 48.41 59.35 -18.97
N ASN A 599 49.06 58.76 -17.96
CA ASN A 599 49.89 57.57 -18.08
C ASN A 599 49.43 56.51 -17.08
N SER A 600 49.58 55.24 -17.44
CA SER A 600 49.28 54.13 -16.52
C SER A 600 50.11 52.90 -16.89
N GLY A 601 50.89 52.41 -15.95
CA GLY A 601 51.79 51.28 -16.07
C GLY A 601 52.75 51.41 -17.25
N ASN A 602 52.58 50.52 -18.22
CA ASN A 602 53.37 50.44 -19.44
C ASN A 602 52.80 51.27 -20.61
N ILE A 603 51.78 52.08 -20.36
CA ILE A 603 51.28 53.13 -21.25
C ILE A 603 51.90 54.47 -20.81
N ASN A 604 52.88 54.96 -21.56
CA ASN A 604 53.54 56.23 -21.31
C ASN A 604 54.17 56.85 -22.59
N SER A 605 54.85 57.98 -22.44
CA SER A 605 55.49 58.69 -23.57
C SER A 605 56.59 57.91 -24.28
N SER A 606 57.20 56.90 -23.65
CA SER A 606 58.26 56.07 -24.25
C SER A 606 57.75 55.12 -25.33
N ASN A 607 56.42 54.92 -25.44
CA ASN A 607 55.84 54.07 -26.48
C ASN A 607 55.90 54.68 -27.88
N PHE A 608 56.27 55.97 -28.00
CA PHE A 608 56.23 56.74 -29.24
C PHE A 608 57.66 57.12 -29.72
N SER A 609 57.92 57.05 -31.03
CA SER A 609 59.20 57.50 -31.62
C SER A 609 59.35 59.02 -31.65
N THR A 610 58.23 59.74 -31.69
CA THR A 610 58.18 61.20 -31.68
C THR A 610 57.87 61.68 -30.28
N ALA A 611 58.57 62.73 -29.83
CA ALA A 611 58.26 63.36 -28.56
C ALA A 611 56.86 64.00 -28.64
N ARG A 612 55.94 63.53 -27.79
CA ARG A 612 54.54 63.97 -27.73
C ARG A 612 54.21 64.41 -26.30
N GLU A 613 53.48 65.51 -26.16
CA GLU A 613 52.94 65.96 -24.87
C GLU A 613 51.53 65.38 -24.73
N LEU A 614 51.40 64.34 -23.90
CA LEU A 614 50.21 63.51 -23.82
C LEU A 614 49.10 64.19 -22.98
N GLY A 615 47.85 64.15 -23.43
CA GLY A 615 46.70 64.63 -22.65
C GLY A 615 45.94 63.51 -21.92
N GLU A 616 44.94 63.86 -21.13
CA GLU A 616 44.18 62.92 -20.27
C GLU A 616 43.17 62.08 -21.06
N PHE A 617 42.95 60.84 -20.62
CA PHE A 617 41.85 60.02 -21.10
C PHE A 617 40.52 60.58 -20.62
N GLN A 618 39.55 60.69 -21.53
CA GLN A 618 38.23 61.24 -21.25
C GLN A 618 37.23 60.15 -20.85
N ASP A 619 36.26 60.55 -20.02
CA ASP A 619 35.10 59.75 -19.64
C ASP A 619 34.44 59.08 -20.85
N ALA A 620 34.04 57.82 -20.66
CA ALA A 620 33.38 57.07 -21.71
C ALA A 620 32.28 56.17 -21.14
N SER A 621 31.31 55.85 -21.99
CA SER A 621 30.27 54.88 -21.66
C SER A 621 30.14 53.85 -22.78
N ALA A 622 29.74 52.63 -22.40
CA ALA A 622 29.48 51.59 -23.38
C ALA A 622 28.41 50.61 -22.90
N ALA A 623 27.68 50.05 -23.85
CA ALA A 623 26.84 48.90 -23.60
C ALA A 623 27.63 47.60 -23.85
N GLY A 624 27.38 46.59 -23.03
CA GLY A 624 27.92 45.25 -23.20
C GLY A 624 26.86 44.21 -22.87
N VAL A 625 27.07 43.01 -23.41
CA VAL A 625 26.22 41.85 -23.14
C VAL A 625 27.10 40.77 -22.55
N SER A 626 26.66 40.18 -21.44
CA SER A 626 27.32 39.03 -20.81
C SER A 626 26.33 37.93 -20.48
N PHE A 627 26.85 36.73 -20.26
CA PHE A 627 26.07 35.57 -19.84
C PHE A 627 26.53 35.13 -18.45
N GLY A 628 25.59 34.63 -17.65
CA GLY A 628 25.88 34.13 -16.32
C GLY A 628 25.00 32.99 -15.89
N VAL A 629 25.44 32.34 -14.83
CA VAL A 629 24.70 31.31 -14.10
C VAL A 629 24.50 31.76 -12.66
N LEU A 630 23.45 31.25 -12.03
CA LEU A 630 23.14 31.52 -10.63
C LEU A 630 22.72 30.25 -9.89
N ALA A 631 22.90 30.28 -8.58
CA ALA A 631 22.29 29.37 -7.63
C ALA A 631 21.64 30.19 -6.52
N SER A 632 20.37 29.92 -6.23
CA SER A 632 19.60 30.60 -5.20
C SER A 632 19.10 29.61 -4.18
N HIS A 633 19.21 29.94 -2.90
CA HIS A 633 18.74 29.12 -1.80
C HIS A 633 17.84 29.92 -0.87
N LYS A 634 16.73 29.34 -0.44
CA LYS A 634 15.82 29.96 0.52
C LYS A 634 16.45 29.95 1.90
N ILE A 635 16.72 31.12 2.47
CA ILE A 635 17.33 31.23 3.81
C ILE A 635 16.25 31.14 4.88
N ILE A 636 15.22 31.98 4.78
CA ILE A 636 14.09 32.03 5.72
C ILE A 636 12.93 32.80 5.10
N ASN A 637 11.69 32.31 5.24
CA ASN A 637 10.48 33.01 4.81
C ASN A 637 10.55 33.57 3.36
N LYS A 638 10.58 34.90 3.23
CA LYS A 638 10.62 35.69 1.98
C LYS A 638 12.04 36.07 1.54
N LEU A 639 13.07 35.57 2.24
CA LEU A 639 14.47 35.90 2.05
C LEU A 639 15.22 34.75 1.36
N TYR A 640 15.86 35.06 0.24
CA TYR A 640 16.71 34.14 -0.52
C TYR A 640 18.14 34.67 -0.58
N GLY A 641 19.10 33.76 -0.53
CA GLY A 641 20.51 34.03 -0.81
C GLY A 641 20.85 33.53 -2.21
N THR A 642 21.45 34.37 -3.04
CA THR A 642 21.79 34.01 -4.43
C THR A 642 23.26 34.28 -4.70
N ALA A 643 23.95 33.28 -5.24
CA ALA A 643 25.29 33.40 -5.80
C ALA A 643 25.20 33.44 -7.33
N LYS A 644 25.92 34.37 -7.99
CA LYS A 644 25.96 34.47 -9.46
C LYS A 644 27.40 34.49 -9.95
N ILE A 645 27.64 33.92 -11.12
CA ILE A 645 28.92 34.02 -11.83
C ILE A 645 28.65 34.56 -13.23
N THR A 646 29.38 35.60 -13.65
CA THR A 646 29.34 36.11 -15.03
C THR A 646 30.73 36.16 -15.64
N LEU A 647 30.80 35.98 -16.97
CA LEU A 647 31.98 36.25 -17.76
C LEU A 647 31.69 37.45 -18.67
N GLU A 648 32.44 38.53 -18.52
CA GLU A 648 32.19 39.78 -19.26
C GLU A 648 33.46 40.55 -19.63
N THR A 649 33.33 41.44 -20.59
CA THR A 649 34.39 42.39 -20.99
C THR A 649 33.92 43.79 -20.63
N LEU A 650 34.76 44.61 -19.98
CA LEU A 650 34.45 46.02 -19.71
C LEU A 650 34.54 46.77 -21.03
N LYS A 651 33.39 47.00 -21.64
CA LYS A 651 33.35 47.75 -22.89
C LYS A 651 33.56 49.23 -22.60
N GLY A 652 34.31 49.88 -23.48
CA GLY A 652 34.62 51.31 -23.42
C GLY A 652 35.78 51.61 -24.36
N LYS A 653 35.62 52.67 -25.15
CA LYS A 653 36.70 53.22 -25.98
C LYS A 653 37.05 54.57 -25.40
N PHE A 654 38.25 54.68 -24.85
CA PHE A 654 38.74 55.84 -24.14
C PHE A 654 39.68 56.61 -25.05
N GLU A 655 39.36 57.87 -25.33
CA GLU A 655 40.15 58.76 -26.17
C GLU A 655 40.93 59.74 -25.30
N ALA A 656 42.21 59.95 -25.61
CA ALA A 656 43.07 60.93 -24.98
C ALA A 656 43.74 61.79 -26.07
N PRO A 657 43.22 63.00 -26.35
CA PRO A 657 43.87 63.95 -27.25
C PRO A 657 45.20 64.44 -26.67
N ASP A 658 46.23 64.55 -27.48
CA ASP A 658 47.51 65.13 -27.02
C ASP A 658 47.41 66.65 -26.82
N GLN A 659 48.22 67.19 -25.92
CA GLN A 659 48.31 68.64 -25.69
C GLN A 659 49.06 69.35 -26.82
N SER A 660 50.00 68.66 -27.49
CA SER A 660 50.76 69.22 -28.60
C SER A 660 49.92 69.34 -29.87
N ILE A 661 49.71 70.58 -30.34
CA ILE A 661 49.08 70.88 -31.63
C ILE A 661 50.18 71.28 -32.62
N ALA A 662 50.45 70.42 -33.60
CA ALA A 662 51.34 70.74 -34.72
C ALA A 662 50.53 71.27 -35.91
N HIS A 663 51.19 71.52 -37.04
CA HIS A 663 50.51 71.88 -38.29
C HIS A 663 50.92 70.91 -39.39
N TYR A 664 49.92 70.33 -40.06
CA TYR A 664 50.10 69.53 -41.26
C TYR A 664 49.84 70.42 -42.48
N ARG A 665 50.72 70.35 -43.48
CA ARG A 665 50.53 71.07 -44.74
C ARG A 665 49.79 70.15 -45.69
N ASP A 666 48.54 70.49 -45.99
CA ASP A 666 47.70 69.71 -46.91
C ASP A 666 48.36 69.69 -48.31
N PRO A 667 48.67 68.51 -48.87
CA PRO A 667 49.41 68.42 -50.13
C PRO A 667 48.61 68.87 -51.35
N ILE A 668 47.28 68.99 -51.24
CA ILE A 668 46.38 69.41 -52.32
C ILE A 668 46.12 70.92 -52.23
N THR A 669 45.80 71.43 -51.04
CA THR A 669 45.41 72.85 -50.86
C THR A 669 46.57 73.75 -50.42
N ASN A 670 47.69 73.17 -49.99
CA ASN A 670 48.87 73.83 -49.45
C ASN A 670 48.61 74.69 -48.20
N GLN A 671 47.44 74.55 -47.56
CA GLN A 671 47.11 75.22 -46.30
C GLN A 671 47.71 74.45 -45.12
N LEU A 672 48.14 75.19 -44.09
CA LEU A 672 48.51 74.61 -42.80
C LEU A 672 47.23 74.36 -42.01
N VAL A 673 46.89 73.09 -41.80
CA VAL A 673 45.78 72.66 -40.95
C VAL A 673 46.32 72.19 -39.60
N PRO A 674 45.61 72.45 -38.49
CA PRO A 674 46.03 71.98 -37.18
C PRO A 674 46.09 70.45 -37.18
N PHE A 675 47.20 69.91 -36.69
CA PHE A 675 47.45 68.49 -36.57
C PHE A 675 47.54 68.12 -35.10
N GLN A 676 46.62 67.29 -34.65
CA GLN A 676 46.59 66.78 -33.29
C GLN A 676 46.43 65.27 -33.35
N GLU A 677 47.40 64.58 -32.76
CA GLU A 677 47.32 63.15 -32.52
C GLU A 677 46.65 62.89 -31.16
N GLY A 678 46.14 61.69 -30.98
CA GLY A 678 45.61 61.24 -29.72
C GLY A 678 45.80 59.74 -29.58
N ARG A 679 45.34 59.23 -28.45
CA ARG A 679 45.50 57.84 -28.05
C ARG A 679 44.14 57.23 -27.80
N MET A 680 43.97 55.99 -28.23
CA MET A 680 42.78 55.20 -27.99
C MET A 680 43.13 54.03 -27.09
N LEU A 681 42.32 53.78 -26.07
CA LEU A 681 42.42 52.63 -25.19
C LEU A 681 41.08 51.90 -25.15
N GLU A 682 41.07 50.58 -25.32
CA GLU A 682 39.91 49.71 -25.08
C GLU A 682 40.35 48.52 -24.23
N LEU A 683 39.56 48.15 -23.23
CA LEU A 683 39.79 46.93 -22.47
C LEU A 683 39.22 45.74 -23.26
N SER A 684 40.11 44.88 -23.76
CA SER A 684 39.75 43.69 -24.54
C SER A 684 39.81 42.40 -23.72
N GLY A 685 40.29 42.47 -22.47
CA GLY A 685 40.37 41.36 -21.54
C GLY A 685 39.00 40.83 -21.06
N LEU A 686 38.89 39.51 -20.99
CA LEU A 686 37.77 38.81 -20.35
C LEU A 686 37.91 38.83 -18.83
N ASN A 687 36.79 38.95 -18.14
CA ASN A 687 36.74 39.07 -16.69
C ASN A 687 35.68 38.15 -16.12
N MET A 688 35.93 37.67 -14.91
CA MET A 688 35.00 36.86 -14.15
C MET A 688 34.48 37.68 -12.97
N ASN A 689 33.17 37.71 -12.81
CA ASN A 689 32.52 38.31 -11.65
C ASN A 689 31.84 37.25 -10.81
N LEU A 690 32.01 37.36 -9.50
CA LEU A 690 31.27 36.58 -8.52
C LEU A 690 30.38 37.53 -7.71
N TYR A 691 29.09 37.25 -7.67
CA TYR A 691 28.09 38.05 -6.95
C TYR A 691 27.55 37.25 -5.77
N LEU A 692 27.36 37.92 -4.64
CA LEU A 692 26.60 37.44 -3.49
C LEU A 692 25.45 38.40 -3.22
N GLN A 693 24.23 37.90 -3.30
CA GLN A 693 22.99 38.68 -3.29
C GLN A 693 22.05 38.19 -2.19
N ALA A 694 21.35 39.12 -1.55
CA ALA A 694 20.14 38.86 -0.81
C ALA A 694 18.91 39.34 -1.61
N GLU A 695 17.87 38.52 -1.66
CA GLU A 695 16.60 38.81 -2.33
C GLU A 695 15.46 38.77 -1.29
N TYR A 696 14.71 39.86 -1.16
CA TYR A 696 13.55 39.93 -0.27
C TYR A 696 12.26 40.12 -1.07
N TYR A 697 11.40 39.09 -1.06
CA TYR A 697 10.14 39.06 -1.80
C TYR A 697 9.03 39.80 -1.05
N PHE A 698 8.66 41.00 -1.51
CA PHE A 698 7.52 41.74 -0.95
C PHE A 698 6.21 40.98 -1.21
N ILE A 699 6.05 40.52 -2.46
CA ILE A 699 4.97 39.69 -2.98
C ILE A 699 5.60 38.61 -3.90
N PRO A 700 4.90 37.49 -4.21
CA PRO A 700 5.51 36.34 -4.88
C PRO A 700 6.23 36.63 -6.21
N MET A 701 5.85 37.70 -6.91
CA MET A 701 6.44 38.09 -8.20
C MET A 701 7.49 39.20 -8.11
N PHE A 702 7.53 40.00 -7.03
CA PHE A 702 8.37 41.20 -6.94
C PHE A 702 9.25 41.16 -5.68
N TYR A 703 10.54 41.42 -5.87
CA TYR A 703 11.52 41.39 -4.80
C TYR A 703 12.51 42.55 -4.90
N GLY A 704 12.97 43.03 -3.74
CA GLY A 704 14.12 43.90 -3.63
C GLY A 704 15.38 43.05 -3.58
N LEU A 705 16.47 43.54 -4.17
CA LEU A 705 17.75 42.84 -4.15
C LEU A 705 18.90 43.78 -3.81
N GLY A 706 19.91 43.24 -3.14
CA GLY A 706 21.13 43.95 -2.82
C GLY A 706 22.26 42.98 -2.54
N GLY A 707 23.48 43.38 -2.84
CA GLY A 707 24.61 42.48 -2.73
C GLY A 707 25.96 43.15 -2.94
N ILE A 708 26.98 42.30 -2.90
CA ILE A 708 28.36 42.64 -3.23
C ILE A 708 28.82 41.79 -4.40
N SER A 709 29.73 42.31 -5.20
CA SER A 709 30.38 41.52 -6.23
C SER A 709 31.88 41.76 -6.26
N THR A 710 32.61 40.72 -6.63
CA THR A 710 34.06 40.78 -6.82
C THR A 710 34.39 40.61 -8.29
N TYR A 711 35.30 41.45 -8.75
CA TYR A 711 35.75 41.53 -10.12
C TYR A 711 37.15 40.94 -10.25
N TYR A 712 37.35 39.94 -11.13
CA TYR A 712 38.65 39.33 -11.38
C TYR A 712 39.00 39.33 -12.88
N TYR A 713 40.10 39.99 -13.22
CA TYR A 713 40.59 40.06 -14.60
C TYR A 713 41.27 38.74 -14.99
N LEU A 714 40.69 38.00 -15.95
CA LEU A 714 41.31 36.79 -16.50
C LEU A 714 42.44 37.13 -17.46
N SER A 715 42.37 38.31 -18.09
CA SER A 715 43.46 38.92 -18.84
C SER A 715 43.46 40.42 -18.63
N LYS A 716 44.65 41.02 -18.45
CA LYS A 716 44.85 42.48 -18.49
C LYS A 716 45.00 43.01 -19.93
N SER A 717 44.40 42.34 -20.91
CA SER A 717 44.52 42.67 -22.33
C SER A 717 43.87 44.01 -22.64
N ILE A 718 44.58 44.82 -23.42
CA ILE A 718 44.11 46.12 -23.90
C ILE A 718 44.39 46.23 -25.39
N ASP A 719 43.56 47.01 -26.07
CA ASP A 719 43.85 47.54 -27.39
C ASP A 719 44.21 49.02 -27.22
N TYR A 720 45.50 49.32 -27.34
CA TYR A 720 46.04 50.67 -27.21
C TYR A 720 46.68 51.12 -28.51
N THR A 721 46.15 52.16 -29.12
CA THR A 721 46.58 52.64 -30.43
C THR A 721 46.70 54.17 -30.46
N SER A 722 47.46 54.67 -31.43
CA SER A 722 47.48 56.10 -31.75
C SER A 722 46.54 56.39 -32.90
N LYS A 723 45.93 57.58 -32.90
CA LYS A 723 45.06 58.04 -33.98
C LYS A 723 45.29 59.53 -34.24
N ILE A 724 45.18 59.95 -35.49
CA ILE A 724 45.11 61.38 -35.84
C ILE A 724 43.68 61.84 -35.54
N LEU A 725 43.52 62.77 -34.60
CA LEU A 725 42.22 63.30 -34.20
C LEU A 725 41.83 64.50 -35.07
N THR A 726 42.80 65.37 -35.36
CA THR A 726 42.61 66.57 -36.17
C THR A 726 43.72 66.67 -37.23
N PRO A 727 43.40 66.87 -38.52
CA PRO A 727 42.07 66.71 -39.09
C PRO A 727 41.67 65.22 -39.18
N ASN A 728 40.38 64.94 -38.99
CA ASN A 728 39.84 63.57 -38.90
C ASN A 728 39.85 62.77 -40.22
N TYR A 729 40.24 63.38 -41.34
CA TYR A 729 40.33 62.73 -42.65
C TYR A 729 41.73 62.17 -42.95
N LEU A 730 42.72 62.43 -42.10
CA LEU A 730 44.05 61.85 -42.22
C LEU A 730 44.12 60.54 -41.43
N GLU A 731 44.64 59.51 -42.07
CA GLU A 731 44.97 58.22 -41.44
C GLU A 731 46.45 57.89 -41.68
N TYR A 732 47.05 57.18 -40.74
CA TYR A 732 48.39 56.63 -40.93
C TYR A 732 48.39 55.60 -42.06
N THR A 733 49.51 55.50 -42.78
CA THR A 733 49.66 54.43 -43.78
C THR A 733 49.74 53.06 -43.10
N PRO A 734 49.39 51.95 -43.79
CA PRO A 734 49.47 50.61 -43.20
C PRO A 734 50.84 50.24 -42.62
N SER A 735 51.94 50.70 -43.24
CA SER A 735 53.30 50.48 -42.73
C SER A 735 53.59 51.26 -41.45
N GLN A 736 53.10 52.50 -41.34
CA GLN A 736 53.21 53.31 -40.11
C GLN A 736 52.41 52.68 -38.98
N ILE A 737 51.19 52.18 -39.27
CA ILE A 737 50.36 51.48 -38.28
C ILE A 737 51.07 50.24 -37.76
N GLU A 738 51.72 49.45 -38.62
CA GLU A 738 52.45 48.24 -38.21
C GLU A 738 53.64 48.57 -37.30
N GLU A 739 54.44 49.59 -37.65
CA GLU A 739 55.57 50.04 -36.83
C GLU A 739 55.10 50.56 -35.46
N MET A 740 54.01 51.34 -35.43
CA MET A 740 53.45 51.88 -34.20
C MET A 740 52.88 50.78 -33.32
N ASN A 741 52.08 49.86 -33.88
CA ASN A 741 51.48 48.74 -33.15
C ASN A 741 52.52 47.79 -32.57
N ALA A 742 53.71 47.69 -33.17
CA ALA A 742 54.81 46.88 -32.62
C ALA A 742 55.36 47.43 -31.28
N ARG A 743 55.20 48.74 -31.02
CA ARG A 743 55.67 49.41 -29.78
C ARG A 743 54.57 49.60 -28.74
N MET A 744 53.30 49.47 -29.14
CA MET A 744 52.18 49.64 -28.21
C MET A 744 52.01 48.42 -27.28
N PRO A 745 51.81 48.65 -25.97
CA PRO A 745 51.51 47.58 -25.03
C PRO A 745 50.18 46.89 -25.37
N LYS A 746 50.17 45.56 -25.32
CA LYS A 746 48.96 44.73 -25.47
C LYS A 746 48.33 44.33 -24.13
N LYS A 747 48.93 44.75 -23.02
CA LYS A 747 48.47 44.51 -21.66
C LYS A 747 48.66 45.75 -20.82
N LEU A 748 47.74 46.05 -19.91
CA LEU A 748 47.88 47.12 -18.93
C LEU A 748 48.32 46.54 -17.58
N ASN A 749 49.58 46.71 -17.21
CA ASN A 749 50.12 46.05 -16.01
C ASN A 749 49.53 46.60 -14.71
N SER A 750 49.19 47.88 -14.69
CA SER A 750 48.59 48.64 -13.59
C SER A 750 47.12 48.35 -13.35
N LEU A 751 46.44 47.59 -14.23
CA LEU A 751 45.05 47.20 -14.02
C LEU A 751 44.93 46.36 -12.76
N SER A 752 44.18 46.80 -11.76
CA SER A 752 44.06 46.12 -10.49
C SER A 752 43.60 44.68 -10.71
N SER A 753 44.22 43.71 -10.02
CA SER A 753 43.82 42.31 -10.14
C SER A 753 42.48 41.99 -9.45
N PHE A 754 42.00 42.89 -8.59
CA PHE A 754 40.80 42.68 -7.78
C PHE A 754 40.06 44.00 -7.56
N ASN A 755 38.75 43.99 -7.79
CA ASN A 755 37.89 45.12 -7.43
C ASN A 755 36.62 44.62 -6.71
N LEU A 756 36.11 45.42 -5.78
CA LEU A 756 34.91 45.14 -5.00
C LEU A 756 33.84 46.18 -5.34
N SER A 757 32.61 45.73 -5.53
CA SER A 757 31.47 46.60 -5.80
C SER A 757 30.29 46.27 -4.90
N GLY A 758 29.45 47.28 -4.68
CA GLY A 758 28.13 47.13 -4.09
C GLY A 758 27.06 47.39 -5.15
N TYR A 759 25.92 46.70 -5.03
CA TYR A 759 24.79 46.94 -5.92
C TYR A 759 23.46 46.78 -5.22
N VAL A 760 22.46 47.51 -5.71
CA VAL A 760 21.09 47.51 -5.21
C VAL A 760 20.11 47.65 -6.37
N GLY A 761 18.96 46.99 -6.27
CA GLY A 761 17.98 47.01 -7.32
C GLY A 761 16.68 46.29 -6.97
N ALA A 762 15.94 45.94 -8.01
CA ALA A 762 14.69 45.22 -7.91
C ALA A 762 14.61 44.12 -8.96
N GLY A 763 13.82 43.10 -8.66
CA GLY A 763 13.57 41.99 -9.56
C GLY A 763 12.10 41.61 -9.63
N PHE A 764 11.76 41.03 -10.76
CA PHE A 764 10.49 40.43 -11.08
C PHE A 764 10.72 38.96 -11.47
N SER A 765 9.85 38.06 -11.04
CA SER A 765 9.90 36.66 -11.46
C SER A 765 8.50 36.12 -11.75
N TYR A 766 8.38 35.35 -12.83
CA TYR A 766 7.13 34.77 -13.29
C TYR A 766 7.29 33.26 -13.56
N PRO A 767 6.44 32.39 -13.00
CA PRO A 767 6.50 30.95 -13.26
C PRO A 767 6.05 30.63 -14.69
N ILE A 768 6.89 29.92 -15.45
CA ILE A 768 6.54 29.40 -16.80
C ILE A 768 5.99 27.97 -16.69
N ARG A 769 6.63 27.12 -15.85
CA ARG A 769 6.24 25.72 -15.54
C ARG A 769 6.62 25.37 -14.10
N TYR A 770 6.20 24.21 -13.59
CA TYR A 770 6.41 23.78 -12.19
C TYR A 770 7.85 23.91 -11.70
N ASN A 771 8.82 23.57 -12.56
CA ASN A 771 10.23 23.64 -12.28
C ASN A 771 10.93 24.80 -13.00
N PHE A 772 10.24 25.71 -13.69
CA PHE A 772 10.87 26.81 -14.44
C PHE A 772 10.23 28.17 -14.14
N LYS A 773 11.05 29.15 -13.73
CA LYS A 773 10.68 30.57 -13.62
C LYS A 773 11.45 31.41 -14.62
N ALA A 774 10.79 32.34 -15.30
CA ALA A 774 11.46 33.47 -15.92
C ALA A 774 11.69 34.55 -14.87
N PHE A 775 12.78 35.30 -14.98
CA PHE A 775 13.03 36.46 -14.14
C PHE A 775 13.65 37.62 -14.91
N LEU A 776 13.40 38.82 -14.39
CA LEU A 776 13.94 40.10 -14.83
C LEU A 776 14.50 40.82 -13.61
N GLU A 777 15.77 41.22 -13.62
CA GLU A 777 16.35 42.06 -12.55
C GLU A 777 16.94 43.33 -13.14
N ALA A 778 16.78 44.44 -12.45
CA ALA A 778 17.44 45.70 -12.77
C ALA A 778 18.17 46.24 -11.53
N TYR A 779 19.45 46.57 -11.67
CA TYR A 779 20.25 47.10 -10.56
C TYR A 779 21.30 48.12 -11.02
N TYR A 780 21.63 49.01 -10.08
CA TYR A 780 22.78 49.90 -10.18
C TYR A 780 23.92 49.33 -9.34
N GLN A 781 25.12 49.32 -9.90
CA GLN A 781 26.34 48.78 -9.31
C GLN A 781 27.42 49.86 -9.33
N ASP A 782 28.08 50.03 -8.19
CA ASP A 782 29.15 51.01 -8.00
C ASP A 782 30.42 50.30 -7.51
N TYR A 783 31.55 50.58 -8.14
CA TYR A 783 32.84 49.97 -7.82
C TYR A 783 33.60 50.86 -6.85
N PHE A 784 34.00 50.31 -5.72
CA PHE A 784 34.55 51.10 -4.61
C PHE A 784 35.99 51.56 -4.83
N PHE A 785 36.71 50.95 -5.77
CA PHE A 785 38.11 51.23 -6.03
C PHE A 785 38.35 51.57 -7.50
N ASN A 786 39.41 52.34 -7.76
CA ASN A 786 39.89 52.60 -9.11
C ASN A 786 40.27 51.29 -9.82
N LEU A 787 40.03 51.21 -11.13
CA LEU A 787 40.37 50.03 -11.94
C LEU A 787 41.88 49.88 -12.17
N ILE A 788 42.65 50.95 -12.00
CA ILE A 788 44.12 50.95 -12.10
C ILE A 788 44.74 51.38 -10.75
N ASP A 789 45.92 50.84 -10.46
CA ASP A 789 46.63 51.06 -9.19
C ASP A 789 47.38 52.41 -9.15
N ASP A 790 47.56 53.06 -10.30
CA ASP A 790 48.43 54.23 -10.49
C ASP A 790 47.74 55.44 -11.13
N GLY A 791 46.40 55.50 -11.07
CA GLY A 791 45.62 56.64 -11.56
C GLY A 791 44.14 56.56 -11.17
N ASP A 792 43.39 57.57 -11.57
CA ASP A 792 41.95 57.66 -11.28
C ASP A 792 41.12 57.09 -12.43
N TRP A 793 40.54 55.92 -12.20
CA TRP A 793 39.65 55.25 -13.13
C TRP A 793 38.46 54.63 -12.39
N GLY A 794 37.40 55.42 -12.23
CA GLY A 794 36.14 54.99 -11.64
C GLY A 794 35.27 54.20 -12.61
N LEU A 795 34.47 53.28 -12.07
CA LEU A 795 33.51 52.48 -12.84
C LEU A 795 32.18 52.41 -12.09
N SER A 796 31.10 52.65 -12.80
CA SER A 796 29.75 52.27 -12.37
C SER A 796 29.00 51.57 -13.50
N LYS A 797 27.96 50.82 -13.15
CA LYS A 797 27.24 49.96 -14.09
C LYS A 797 25.76 49.92 -13.78
N ILE A 798 24.94 50.04 -14.81
CA ILE A 798 23.51 49.70 -14.77
C ILE A 798 23.34 48.36 -15.47
N SER A 799 22.66 47.42 -14.83
CA SER A 799 22.48 46.06 -15.36
C SER A 799 21.01 45.69 -15.44
N LEU A 800 20.62 45.09 -16.57
CA LEU A 800 19.33 44.45 -16.78
C LEU A 800 19.53 42.97 -17.09
N LEU A 801 19.09 42.08 -16.20
CA LEU A 801 19.22 40.64 -16.34
C LEU A 801 17.91 40.02 -16.77
N LEU A 802 17.96 39.18 -17.79
CA LEU A 802 16.83 38.37 -18.26
C LEU A 802 17.23 36.91 -18.22
N GLY A 803 16.50 36.07 -17.50
CA GLY A 803 16.91 34.68 -17.32
C GLY A 803 15.81 33.73 -16.93
N ILE A 804 16.23 32.48 -16.74
CA ILE A 804 15.40 31.38 -16.24
C ILE A 804 16.03 30.73 -15.02
N LYS A 805 15.21 30.33 -14.05
CA LYS A 805 15.59 29.53 -12.88
C LYS A 805 14.86 28.18 -12.93
N TYR A 806 15.56 27.11 -12.57
CA TYR A 806 15.11 25.74 -12.44
C TYR A 806 15.10 25.31 -10.96
N TYR A 807 14.03 24.68 -10.49
CA TYR A 807 13.94 24.13 -9.14
C TYR A 807 14.57 22.74 -9.06
N LEU A 808 15.53 22.56 -8.15
CA LEU A 808 16.21 21.27 -7.91
C LEU A 808 15.37 20.32 -7.07
#